data_AF-A0A1T4WYN6-F1
#
_entry.id   AF-A0A1T4WYN6-F1
#
_cell.length_a   1.000
_cell.length_b   1.000
_cell.length_c   1.000
_cell.angle_alpha   90.00
_cell.angle_beta   90.00
_cell.angle_gamma   90.00
#
_symmetry.space_group_name_H-M   'P 1'
#
loop_
_entity.id
_entity.type
_entity.pdbx_description
1 polymer ?
#
loop_
_entity_poly.entity_id
_entity_poly.type
_entity_poly.pdbx_seq_one_letter_code
_entity_poly.pdbx_strand_id
1 'polypeptide(L)'
;MSEPSVQGHTLATDYVRQLKKANEDLVQTAKYLDPESPHYLPAYIQNLIILKDSPQPPAGIEQKIALMQANWLSYQQRAARAKQVLSEYPAKLKALAATNDFFLAPAAKQSEYLYMVDEESGQASTINWDEFATESYQQVNPSGQRAVFKGKDNIQLTLPEQTDAVRVWSNHVVVDGLIIRDQRTYTEAHRDAIQLIPPALGRREGDQYRRLADQMAGTIMENVTIQNCQISAPNGPLQGIFASDGMQRQLVIRSNLIATKGAHSISLAGVLEGCEISGNRLQAVAGGELPKINLYPARIGGNIADDGVVCILGFAAEPKQLSLEYAPILVQAANQILQVDGTETEAQIHDMRRVIPESFMALGLGLTEFRYHAYLAHYSSLSLGEYRQFDPFGAQQLETWLTQRIHEFSEGRADGHPLGSVGAEQQAIGDKLLQPALKALQSGSVEQQRLVDLDYSPIRSFAMKRLAIMHAQVQPLIHLGLANQRRELALQFVLEPSQLRNLVKLAYLDVRVLFVGTRQAAAHLPFTLFFDPDHYYTVTSNAQGELALADLPLGACILIPTDPKLSLSLAALNKPLKPASLIQVASGLAQSLLNELRRKTPVLDAYLRHFPAQEIVCFNQLASYLNTVGVTSNILLSEAIRRDGLTLLGVMSSQTAANRRTSVLAITQNINLAQY
;
A
#
# COMPACT_ATOMS: atom_id res chain seq x y z
N MET A 1 -7.17 -9.74 -38.58
CA MET A 1 -6.15 -8.70 -38.33
C MET A 1 -6.15 -8.46 -36.83
N SER A 2 -5.04 -8.74 -36.14
CA SER A 2 -4.91 -8.39 -34.72
C SER A 2 -4.99 -6.89 -34.58
N GLU A 3 -5.86 -6.39 -33.71
CA GLU A 3 -5.90 -4.97 -33.38
C GLU A 3 -4.48 -4.53 -32.94
N PRO A 4 -3.98 -3.38 -33.42
CA PRO A 4 -2.72 -2.85 -32.94
C PRO A 4 -2.79 -2.68 -31.41
N SER A 5 -1.74 -3.07 -30.71
CA SER A 5 -1.71 -2.97 -29.24
C SER A 5 -1.82 -1.50 -28.82
N VAL A 6 -2.90 -1.17 -28.11
CA VAL A 6 -3.14 0.18 -27.58
C VAL A 6 -2.09 0.48 -26.52
N GLN A 7 -1.25 1.49 -26.74
CA GLN A 7 -0.15 1.83 -25.83
C GLN A 7 -0.59 2.75 -24.67
N GLY A 8 -1.75 3.42 -24.76
CA GLY A 8 -2.31 4.33 -23.74
C GLY A 8 -3.17 3.66 -22.66
N HIS A 9 -3.66 4.43 -21.69
CA HIS A 9 -4.59 3.93 -20.65
C HIS A 9 -6.06 3.93 -21.08
N THR A 10 -6.41 4.72 -22.09
CA THR A 10 -7.75 4.78 -22.69
C THR A 10 -7.64 4.70 -24.21
N LEU A 11 -8.74 4.35 -24.89
CA LEU A 11 -8.81 4.45 -26.35
C LEU A 11 -8.70 5.90 -26.83
N ALA A 12 -9.26 6.84 -26.08
CA ALA A 12 -9.16 8.26 -26.42
C ALA A 12 -7.71 8.76 -26.43
N THR A 13 -6.93 8.39 -25.41
CA THR A 13 -5.50 8.70 -25.32
C THR A 13 -4.73 8.19 -26.55
N ASP A 14 -5.00 6.96 -26.98
CA ASP A 14 -4.38 6.41 -28.19
C ASP A 14 -4.76 7.21 -29.45
N TYR A 15 -6.04 7.53 -29.62
CA TYR A 15 -6.50 8.30 -30.76
C TYR A 15 -5.89 9.70 -30.82
N VAL A 16 -5.77 10.38 -29.68
CA VAL A 16 -5.11 11.69 -29.57
C VAL A 16 -3.64 11.59 -29.95
N ARG A 17 -2.92 10.56 -29.49
CA ARG A 17 -1.52 10.32 -29.87
C ARG A 17 -1.35 10.05 -31.36
N GLN A 18 -2.26 9.27 -31.96
CA GLN A 18 -2.25 9.02 -33.41
C GLN A 18 -2.50 10.30 -34.21
N LEU A 19 -3.42 11.17 -33.78
CA LEU A 19 -3.66 12.48 -34.38
C LEU A 19 -2.41 13.38 -34.31
N LYS A 20 -1.75 13.44 -33.14
CA LYS A 20 -0.51 14.20 -32.97
C LYS A 20 0.59 13.68 -33.90
N LYS A 21 0.81 12.36 -33.92
CA LYS A 21 1.79 11.70 -34.79
C LYS A 21 1.49 11.93 -36.27
N ALA A 22 0.21 11.89 -36.67
CA ALA A 22 -0.18 12.15 -38.05
C ALA A 22 0.18 13.57 -38.50
N ASN A 23 -0.02 14.57 -37.63
CA ASN A 23 0.42 15.94 -37.92
C ASN A 23 1.95 16.04 -38.06
N GLU A 24 2.70 15.44 -37.12
CA GLU A 24 4.17 15.39 -37.18
C GLU A 24 4.65 14.69 -38.46
N ASP A 25 4.03 13.58 -38.85
CA ASP A 25 4.31 12.84 -40.06
C ASP A 25 4.06 13.67 -41.32
N LEU A 26 2.97 14.47 -41.37
CA LEU A 26 2.72 15.37 -42.49
C LEU A 26 3.75 16.48 -42.59
N VAL A 27 4.12 17.11 -41.47
CA VAL A 27 5.16 18.15 -41.44
C VAL A 27 6.51 17.58 -41.88
N GLN A 28 6.88 16.40 -41.37
CA GLN A 28 8.14 15.74 -41.74
C GLN A 28 8.19 15.29 -43.20
N THR A 29 7.09 14.75 -43.72
CA THR A 29 7.03 14.26 -45.11
C THR A 29 6.89 15.39 -46.12
N ALA A 30 6.25 16.51 -45.76
CA ALA A 30 6.17 17.70 -46.61
C ALA A 30 7.56 18.17 -47.05
N LYS A 31 8.57 18.10 -46.17
CA LYS A 31 9.98 18.37 -46.53
C LYS A 31 10.47 17.62 -47.77
N TYR A 32 9.99 16.40 -48.03
CA TYR A 32 10.46 15.58 -49.14
C TYR A 32 9.43 15.43 -50.28
N LEU A 33 8.17 15.78 -50.03
CA LEU A 33 7.05 15.60 -50.96
C LEU A 33 6.50 16.92 -51.52
N ASP A 34 6.81 18.05 -50.92
CA ASP A 34 6.42 19.37 -51.41
C ASP A 34 7.35 19.82 -52.55
N PRO A 35 6.82 20.12 -53.76
CA PRO A 35 7.61 20.63 -54.88
C PRO A 35 8.41 21.90 -54.57
N GLU A 36 7.95 22.73 -53.62
CA GLU A 36 8.61 23.97 -53.23
C GLU A 36 9.72 23.75 -52.20
N SER A 37 9.86 22.52 -51.67
CA SER A 37 10.92 22.22 -50.71
C SER A 37 12.28 22.09 -51.39
N PRO A 38 13.36 22.65 -50.81
CA PRO A 38 14.73 22.43 -51.31
C PRO A 38 15.18 20.95 -51.20
N HIS A 39 14.41 20.11 -50.51
CA HIS A 39 14.67 18.68 -50.35
C HIS A 39 13.69 17.80 -51.13
N TYR A 40 12.96 18.35 -52.10
CA TYR A 40 11.98 17.62 -52.89
C TYR A 40 12.60 16.39 -53.57
N LEU A 41 12.16 15.20 -53.12
CA LEU A 41 12.82 13.94 -53.46
C LEU A 41 12.72 13.60 -54.96
N PRO A 42 11.58 13.83 -55.66
CA PRO A 42 11.49 13.59 -57.09
C PRO A 42 12.49 14.41 -57.93
N ALA A 43 12.70 15.69 -57.60
CA ALA A 43 13.72 16.50 -58.28
C ALA A 43 15.14 15.97 -58.00
N TYR A 44 15.42 15.55 -56.75
CA TYR A 44 16.69 14.93 -56.41
C TYR A 44 16.94 13.60 -57.15
N ILE A 45 15.93 12.74 -57.25
CA ILE A 45 16.00 11.49 -58.01
C ILE A 45 16.27 11.77 -59.48
N GLN A 46 15.59 12.77 -60.07
CA GLN A 46 15.83 13.15 -61.47
C GLN A 46 17.27 13.60 -61.71
N ASN A 47 17.85 14.39 -60.79
CA ASN A 47 19.26 14.78 -60.86
C ASN A 47 20.21 13.58 -60.78
N LEU A 48 19.89 12.57 -59.95
CA LEU A 48 20.68 11.33 -59.89
C LEU A 48 20.57 10.53 -61.19
N ILE A 49 19.39 10.48 -61.83
CA ILE A 49 19.21 9.83 -63.14
C ILE A 49 20.04 10.54 -64.20
N ILE A 50 20.04 11.88 -64.25
CA ILE A 50 20.89 12.65 -65.18
C ILE A 50 22.38 12.35 -64.96
N LEU A 51 22.82 12.26 -63.69
CA LEU A 51 24.21 11.94 -63.35
C LEU A 51 24.60 10.49 -63.71
N LYS A 52 23.65 9.55 -63.67
CA LYS A 52 23.86 8.16 -64.10
C LYS A 52 24.23 8.07 -65.58
N ASP A 53 23.68 8.96 -66.40
CA ASP A 53 23.92 8.99 -67.85
C ASP A 53 25.14 9.86 -68.25
N SER A 54 25.90 10.36 -67.26
CA SER A 54 27.09 11.19 -67.51
C SER A 54 28.31 10.36 -67.98
N PRO A 55 29.33 10.98 -68.60
CA PRO A 55 30.52 10.26 -69.09
C PRO A 55 31.33 9.54 -68.00
N GLN A 56 31.16 9.92 -66.73
CA GLN A 56 31.81 9.33 -65.57
C GLN A 56 30.80 9.22 -64.41
N PRO A 57 29.90 8.23 -64.43
CA PRO A 57 28.89 8.08 -63.40
C PRO A 57 29.54 7.73 -62.05
N PRO A 58 29.11 8.37 -60.95
CA PRO A 58 29.59 8.02 -59.60
C PRO A 58 29.35 6.54 -59.27
N ALA A 59 30.32 5.92 -58.60
CA ALA A 59 30.18 4.54 -58.12
C ALA A 59 28.95 4.39 -57.19
N GLY A 60 28.14 3.36 -57.41
CA GLY A 60 26.95 3.07 -56.59
C GLY A 60 25.72 3.94 -56.90
N ILE A 61 25.72 4.73 -57.98
CA ILE A 61 24.61 5.63 -58.32
C ILE A 61 23.26 4.92 -58.52
N GLU A 62 23.25 3.72 -59.08
CA GLU A 62 22.01 2.93 -59.27
C GLU A 62 21.39 2.51 -57.94
N GLN A 63 22.22 2.07 -56.99
CA GLN A 63 21.77 1.70 -55.64
C GLN A 63 21.18 2.92 -54.92
N LYS A 64 21.81 4.09 -55.10
CA LYS A 64 21.33 5.34 -54.54
C LYS A 64 19.99 5.78 -55.14
N ILE A 65 19.82 5.66 -56.46
CA ILE A 65 18.53 5.94 -57.13
C ILE A 65 17.44 5.02 -56.58
N ALA A 66 17.70 3.70 -56.52
CA ALA A 66 16.74 2.73 -56.00
C ALA A 66 16.35 3.02 -54.54
N LEU A 67 17.32 3.37 -53.70
CA LEU A 67 17.07 3.76 -52.30
C LEU A 67 16.20 5.02 -52.21
N MET A 68 16.49 6.05 -53.02
CA MET A 68 15.70 7.29 -53.00
C MET A 68 14.28 7.08 -53.53
N GLN A 69 14.09 6.24 -54.54
CA GLN A 69 12.76 5.84 -55.02
C GLN A 69 11.97 5.07 -53.96
N ALA A 70 12.61 4.15 -53.25
CA ALA A 70 12.00 3.45 -52.12
C ALA A 70 11.62 4.41 -50.98
N ASN A 71 12.49 5.37 -50.65
CA ASN A 71 12.20 6.41 -49.66
C ASN A 71 11.03 7.30 -50.08
N TRP A 72 10.96 7.68 -51.36
CA TRP A 72 9.85 8.48 -51.89
C TRP A 72 8.51 7.76 -51.70
N LEU A 73 8.44 6.48 -52.09
CA LEU A 73 7.25 5.65 -51.91
C LEU A 73 6.88 5.53 -50.42
N SER A 74 7.87 5.32 -49.55
CA SER A 74 7.67 5.26 -48.09
C SER A 74 7.11 6.57 -47.53
N TYR A 75 7.63 7.72 -47.95
CA TYR A 75 7.10 9.03 -47.54
C TYR A 75 5.67 9.27 -48.04
N GLN A 76 5.37 8.89 -49.29
CA GLN A 76 4.00 8.97 -49.82
C GLN A 76 3.02 8.12 -49.02
N GLN A 77 3.39 6.87 -48.69
CA GLN A 77 2.58 5.98 -47.86
C GLN A 77 2.38 6.54 -46.45
N ARG A 78 3.44 7.08 -45.83
CA ARG A 78 3.37 7.72 -44.51
C ARG A 78 2.43 8.93 -44.51
N ALA A 79 2.55 9.80 -45.52
CA ALA A 79 1.68 10.97 -45.68
C ALA A 79 0.21 10.57 -45.94
N ALA A 80 -0.04 9.54 -46.76
CA ALA A 80 -1.38 9.03 -47.02
C ALA A 80 -2.03 8.47 -45.73
N ARG A 81 -1.28 7.67 -44.96
CA ARG A 81 -1.74 7.16 -43.66
C ARG A 81 -2.03 8.29 -42.67
N ALA A 82 -1.18 9.31 -42.62
CA ALA A 82 -1.40 10.46 -41.74
C ALA A 82 -2.69 11.22 -42.12
N LYS A 83 -2.94 11.46 -43.42
CA LYS A 83 -4.20 12.06 -43.89
C LYS A 83 -5.42 11.22 -43.51
N GLN A 84 -5.32 9.90 -43.66
CA GLN A 84 -6.39 8.99 -43.25
C GLN A 84 -6.70 9.13 -41.74
N VAL A 85 -5.67 9.11 -40.89
CA VAL A 85 -5.84 9.28 -39.43
C VAL A 85 -6.51 10.61 -39.11
N LEU A 86 -6.06 11.72 -39.69
CA LEU A 86 -6.64 13.04 -39.47
C LEU A 86 -8.11 13.11 -39.91
N SER A 87 -8.52 12.35 -40.92
CA SER A 87 -9.91 12.29 -41.38
C SER A 87 -10.82 11.40 -40.51
N GLU A 88 -10.30 10.29 -39.98
CA GLU A 88 -11.12 9.28 -39.31
C GLU A 88 -11.21 9.48 -37.79
N TYR A 89 -10.11 9.85 -37.14
CA TYR A 89 -9.98 9.77 -35.68
C TYR A 89 -10.79 10.82 -34.91
N PRO A 90 -11.04 12.05 -35.43
CA PRO A 90 -11.93 13.00 -34.76
C PRO A 90 -13.35 12.44 -34.59
N ALA A 91 -13.87 11.72 -35.58
CA ALA A 91 -15.19 11.08 -35.49
C ALA A 91 -15.20 9.94 -34.44
N LYS A 92 -14.10 9.18 -34.31
CA LYS A 92 -13.97 8.15 -33.28
C LYS A 92 -13.96 8.76 -31.87
N LEU A 93 -13.26 9.87 -31.66
CA LEU A 93 -13.26 10.59 -30.38
C LEU A 93 -14.65 11.15 -30.03
N LYS A 94 -15.38 11.69 -31.01
CA LYS A 94 -16.78 12.10 -30.83
C LYS A 94 -17.68 10.93 -30.44
N ALA A 95 -17.51 9.77 -31.07
CA ALA A 95 -18.28 8.58 -30.73
C ALA A 95 -18.04 8.14 -29.27
N LEU A 96 -16.77 8.14 -28.82
CA LEU A 96 -16.44 7.85 -27.42
C LEU A 96 -17.04 8.86 -26.44
N ALA A 97 -17.00 10.16 -26.77
CA ALA A 97 -17.61 11.20 -25.96
C ALA A 97 -19.14 11.03 -25.88
N ALA A 98 -19.80 10.71 -27.00
CA ALA A 98 -21.24 10.51 -27.07
C ALA A 98 -21.73 9.28 -26.26
N THR A 99 -20.88 8.26 -26.10
CA THR A 99 -21.22 7.06 -25.31
C THR A 99 -20.69 7.12 -23.86
N ASN A 100 -20.10 8.24 -23.44
CA ASN A 100 -19.39 8.39 -22.16
C ASN A 100 -18.27 7.35 -21.94
N ASP A 101 -17.71 6.80 -23.03
CA ASP A 101 -16.60 5.83 -23.00
C ASP A 101 -15.24 6.50 -23.21
N PHE A 102 -15.19 7.83 -23.15
CA PHE A 102 -13.95 8.58 -23.33
C PHE A 102 -12.82 8.13 -22.39
N PHE A 103 -13.17 7.77 -21.16
CA PHE A 103 -12.25 7.31 -20.12
C PHE A 103 -12.18 5.78 -19.98
N LEU A 104 -12.84 5.03 -20.88
CA LEU A 104 -12.87 3.57 -20.82
C LEU A 104 -11.50 2.99 -21.15
N ALA A 105 -11.06 2.03 -20.34
CA ALA A 105 -9.83 1.31 -20.57
C ALA A 105 -9.94 0.40 -21.81
N PRO A 106 -8.86 0.20 -22.58
CA PRO A 106 -8.80 -0.82 -23.63
C PRO A 106 -9.05 -2.22 -23.04
N ALA A 107 -9.65 -3.12 -23.82
CA ALA A 107 -10.03 -4.46 -23.36
C ALA A 107 -8.91 -5.22 -22.63
N ALA A 108 -7.66 -5.09 -23.10
CA ALA A 108 -6.49 -5.73 -22.51
C ALA A 108 -6.15 -5.26 -21.08
N LYS A 109 -6.67 -4.10 -20.64
CA LYS A 109 -6.41 -3.51 -19.32
C LYS A 109 -7.65 -3.50 -18.42
N GLN A 110 -8.82 -3.92 -18.91
CA GLN A 110 -10.07 -3.87 -18.16
C GLN A 110 -10.11 -4.80 -16.94
N SER A 111 -9.23 -5.80 -16.87
CA SER A 111 -9.02 -6.59 -15.67
C SER A 111 -8.37 -5.78 -14.53
N GLU A 112 -7.53 -4.80 -14.86
CA GLU A 112 -6.87 -3.94 -13.87
C GLU A 112 -7.74 -2.73 -13.48
N TYR A 113 -8.43 -2.13 -14.44
CA TYR A 113 -9.34 -1.02 -14.19
C TYR A 113 -10.32 -0.85 -15.34
N LEU A 114 -11.59 -0.54 -15.04
CA LEU A 114 -12.57 -0.25 -16.09
C LEU A 114 -12.40 1.14 -16.71
N TYR A 115 -12.25 2.16 -15.88
CA TYR A 115 -12.11 3.55 -16.33
C TYR A 115 -10.85 4.18 -15.73
N MET A 116 -10.20 5.04 -16.52
CA MET A 116 -9.04 5.83 -16.10
C MET A 116 -9.23 7.28 -16.49
N VAL A 117 -9.13 8.19 -15.52
CA VAL A 117 -9.04 9.63 -15.74
C VAL A 117 -7.57 10.03 -15.65
N ASP A 118 -6.86 9.99 -16.78
CA ASP A 118 -5.46 10.43 -16.88
C ASP A 118 -5.36 11.86 -17.45
N GLU A 119 -4.16 12.43 -17.49
CA GLU A 119 -3.93 13.78 -18.00
C GLU A 119 -4.35 13.93 -19.48
N GLU A 120 -3.99 12.98 -20.34
CA GLU A 120 -4.22 13.07 -21.78
C GLU A 120 -5.71 12.95 -22.13
N SER A 121 -6.40 11.98 -21.56
CA SER A 121 -7.85 11.82 -21.69
C SER A 121 -8.62 12.95 -21.01
N GLY A 122 -8.15 13.43 -19.85
CA GLY A 122 -8.70 14.60 -19.17
C GLY A 122 -8.67 15.83 -20.07
N GLN A 123 -7.51 16.17 -20.60
CA GLN A 123 -7.35 17.27 -21.57
C GLN A 123 -8.19 17.07 -22.83
N ALA A 124 -8.16 15.88 -23.40
CA ALA A 124 -8.87 15.59 -24.63
C ALA A 124 -10.40 15.64 -24.49
N SER A 125 -10.92 15.38 -23.28
CA SER A 125 -12.35 15.51 -22.96
C SER A 125 -12.86 16.94 -22.92
N THR A 126 -11.97 17.94 -22.83
CA THR A 126 -12.37 19.35 -22.83
C THR A 126 -12.27 19.99 -24.22
N ILE A 127 -11.80 19.23 -25.23
CA ILE A 127 -11.67 19.70 -26.60
C ILE A 127 -13.01 19.62 -27.34
N ASN A 128 -13.39 20.70 -28.02
CA ASN A 128 -14.46 20.66 -29.00
C ASN A 128 -13.98 20.00 -30.30
N TRP A 129 -14.26 18.71 -30.46
CA TRP A 129 -13.85 17.95 -31.65
C TRP A 129 -14.58 18.35 -32.94
N ASP A 130 -15.68 19.11 -32.87
CA ASP A 130 -16.34 19.69 -34.05
C ASP A 130 -15.49 20.82 -34.66
N GLU A 131 -15.02 21.75 -33.84
CA GLU A 131 -14.11 22.84 -34.25
C GLU A 131 -12.75 22.30 -34.71
N PHE A 132 -12.27 21.24 -34.04
CA PHE A 132 -11.02 20.56 -34.39
C PHE A 132 -10.99 19.98 -35.82
N ALA A 133 -12.13 19.52 -36.34
CA ALA A 133 -12.19 18.90 -37.66
C ALA A 133 -12.09 19.92 -38.81
N THR A 134 -12.26 21.21 -38.51
CA THR A 134 -12.30 22.30 -39.50
C THR A 134 -11.05 23.18 -39.53
N GLU A 135 -10.23 23.18 -38.48
CA GLU A 135 -8.98 23.94 -38.40
C GLU A 135 -7.77 23.00 -38.30
N SER A 136 -6.71 23.29 -39.05
CA SER A 136 -5.44 22.57 -38.95
C SER A 136 -4.92 22.67 -37.52
N TYR A 137 -4.47 21.55 -36.93
CA TYR A 137 -3.95 21.39 -35.56
C TYR A 137 -2.87 22.42 -35.19
N GLN A 138 -3.26 23.66 -34.90
CA GLN A 138 -2.40 24.66 -34.28
C GLN A 138 -2.56 24.52 -32.78
N GLN A 139 -1.69 23.70 -32.20
CA GLN A 139 -1.40 23.61 -30.76
C GLN A 139 -2.61 23.81 -29.85
N VAL A 140 -3.48 22.80 -29.76
CA VAL A 140 -4.38 22.70 -28.61
C VAL A 140 -3.48 22.59 -27.39
N ASN A 141 -3.43 23.66 -26.58
CA ASN A 141 -2.67 23.72 -25.34
C ASN A 141 -3.69 23.81 -24.19
N PRO A 142 -4.30 22.68 -23.79
CA PRO A 142 -5.39 22.65 -22.82
C PRO A 142 -4.89 22.73 -21.37
N SER A 143 -3.84 23.53 -21.12
CA SER A 143 -3.28 23.65 -19.77
C SER A 143 -4.25 24.39 -18.84
N GLY A 144 -4.67 23.71 -17.76
CA GLY A 144 -5.41 24.32 -16.65
C GLY A 144 -6.93 24.14 -16.67
N GLN A 145 -7.52 23.45 -17.65
CA GLN A 145 -8.95 23.13 -17.59
C GLN A 145 -9.21 21.89 -16.72
N ARG A 146 -10.28 21.96 -15.93
CA ARG A 146 -10.69 20.91 -15.00
C ARG A 146 -11.43 19.80 -15.75
N ALA A 147 -10.90 18.58 -15.74
CA ALA A 147 -11.59 17.44 -16.35
C ALA A 147 -12.79 17.03 -15.49
N VAL A 148 -13.95 16.79 -16.11
CA VAL A 148 -15.16 16.35 -15.40
C VAL A 148 -15.57 14.97 -15.92
N PHE A 149 -15.52 13.97 -15.04
CA PHE A 149 -15.97 12.62 -15.33
C PHE A 149 -17.30 12.33 -14.65
N LYS A 150 -18.33 12.12 -15.46
CA LYS A 150 -19.68 11.71 -15.03
C LYS A 150 -20.02 10.25 -15.35
N GLY A 151 -19.12 9.56 -16.05
CA GLY A 151 -19.27 8.14 -16.40
C GLY A 151 -20.54 7.82 -17.18
N LYS A 152 -20.84 6.53 -17.28
CA LYS A 152 -22.15 6.02 -17.67
C LYS A 152 -23.10 6.08 -16.48
N ASP A 153 -24.40 6.03 -16.75
CA ASP A 153 -25.45 5.99 -15.74
C ASP A 153 -25.26 4.88 -14.69
N ASN A 154 -24.56 3.79 -15.03
CA ASN A 154 -24.26 2.69 -14.13
C ASN A 154 -23.01 1.91 -14.57
N ILE A 155 -21.92 2.02 -13.82
CA ILE A 155 -20.67 1.26 -13.99
C ILE A 155 -20.79 -0.05 -13.21
N GLN A 156 -20.75 -1.19 -13.90
CA GLN A 156 -20.87 -2.51 -13.28
C GLN A 156 -19.57 -3.30 -13.39
N LEU A 157 -19.08 -3.79 -12.26
CA LEU A 157 -18.02 -4.79 -12.20
C LEU A 157 -18.66 -6.19 -12.31
N THR A 158 -18.42 -6.87 -13.42
CA THR A 158 -19.11 -8.12 -13.80
C THR A 158 -18.17 -9.30 -13.98
N LEU A 159 -16.91 -9.08 -14.35
CA LEU A 159 -15.95 -10.15 -14.62
C LEU A 159 -15.10 -10.44 -13.36
N PRO A 160 -14.79 -11.70 -13.03
CA PRO A 160 -14.02 -12.04 -11.82
C PRO A 160 -12.66 -11.34 -11.71
N GLU A 161 -11.99 -11.13 -12.84
CA GLU A 161 -10.67 -10.52 -12.93
C GLU A 161 -10.67 -9.01 -12.73
N GLN A 162 -11.81 -8.32 -12.88
CA GLN A 162 -11.89 -6.85 -12.76
C GLN A 162 -11.59 -6.39 -11.33
N THR A 163 -10.52 -5.66 -11.14
CA THR A 163 -10.11 -5.14 -9.84
C THR A 163 -10.77 -3.79 -9.56
N ASP A 164 -10.35 -2.72 -10.24
CA ASP A 164 -10.83 -1.36 -9.95
C ASP A 164 -11.92 -0.89 -10.92
N ALA A 165 -12.91 -0.13 -10.43
CA ALA A 165 -13.90 0.48 -11.32
C ALA A 165 -13.36 1.77 -11.97
N VAL A 166 -12.83 2.70 -11.17
CA VAL A 166 -12.31 3.98 -11.66
C VAL A 166 -10.97 4.28 -11.02
N ARG A 167 -9.97 4.57 -11.83
CA ARG A 167 -8.70 5.16 -11.40
C ARG A 167 -8.68 6.63 -11.79
N VAL A 168 -8.42 7.50 -10.83
CA VAL A 168 -8.14 8.93 -11.06
C VAL A 168 -6.64 9.10 -10.97
N TRP A 169 -6.00 9.41 -12.10
CA TRP A 169 -4.55 9.51 -12.22
C TRP A 169 -4.12 10.85 -12.83
N SER A 170 -4.73 11.93 -12.35
CA SER A 170 -4.47 13.29 -12.83
C SER A 170 -4.82 14.32 -11.75
N ASN A 171 -4.29 15.52 -11.93
CA ASN A 171 -4.65 16.71 -11.16
C ASN A 171 -5.91 17.36 -11.76
N HIS A 172 -6.57 18.23 -10.98
CA HIS A 172 -7.67 19.06 -11.48
C HIS A 172 -8.84 18.26 -12.07
N VAL A 173 -9.30 17.24 -11.34
CA VAL A 173 -10.40 16.36 -11.76
C VAL A 173 -11.65 16.61 -10.92
N VAL A 174 -12.83 16.48 -11.53
CA VAL A 174 -14.10 16.25 -10.86
C VAL A 174 -14.61 14.86 -11.27
N VAL A 175 -14.91 14.03 -10.29
CA VAL A 175 -15.73 12.83 -10.45
C VAL A 175 -17.08 13.14 -9.83
N ASP A 176 -18.14 13.16 -10.63
CA ASP A 176 -19.47 13.65 -10.21
C ASP A 176 -20.58 12.69 -10.63
N GLY A 177 -21.40 12.27 -9.68
CA GLY A 177 -22.65 11.57 -9.98
C GLY A 177 -22.50 10.13 -10.47
N LEU A 178 -21.34 9.48 -10.25
CA LEU A 178 -21.14 8.10 -10.69
C LEU A 178 -22.01 7.12 -9.90
N ILE A 179 -22.56 6.12 -10.58
CA ILE A 179 -23.15 4.94 -9.93
C ILE A 179 -22.26 3.75 -10.23
N ILE A 180 -21.65 3.16 -9.19
CA ILE A 180 -20.75 2.00 -9.30
C ILE A 180 -21.39 0.83 -8.56
N ARG A 181 -21.49 -0.32 -9.22
CA ARG A 181 -22.08 -1.55 -8.65
C ARG A 181 -21.17 -2.75 -8.83
N ASP A 182 -21.00 -3.50 -7.75
CA ASP A 182 -20.32 -4.79 -7.75
C ASP A 182 -21.20 -5.84 -7.05
N GLN A 183 -21.78 -6.75 -7.83
CA GLN A 183 -22.64 -7.80 -7.31
C GLN A 183 -21.90 -9.13 -7.08
N ARG A 184 -20.59 -9.16 -7.34
CA ARG A 184 -19.77 -10.37 -7.23
C ARG A 184 -19.54 -10.73 -5.77
N THR A 185 -19.36 -12.02 -5.52
CA THR A 185 -19.00 -12.55 -4.21
C THR A 185 -17.53 -12.96 -4.23
N TYR A 186 -16.73 -12.37 -3.35
CA TYR A 186 -15.30 -12.65 -3.22
C TYR A 186 -14.81 -12.23 -1.84
N THR A 187 -13.60 -12.64 -1.47
CA THR A 187 -12.96 -12.32 -0.19
C THR A 187 -11.65 -11.54 -0.34
N GLU A 188 -11.15 -11.36 -1.56
CA GLU A 188 -9.93 -10.58 -1.77
C GLU A 188 -10.16 -9.11 -1.41
N ALA A 189 -9.30 -8.57 -0.55
CA ALA A 189 -9.08 -7.13 -0.45
C ALA A 189 -8.23 -6.64 -1.65
N HIS A 190 -8.09 -5.33 -1.85
CA HIS A 190 -7.37 -4.68 -2.98
C HIS A 190 -8.16 -4.53 -4.28
N ARG A 191 -9.44 -4.14 -4.17
CA ARG A 191 -10.28 -3.76 -5.31
C ARG A 191 -10.98 -2.46 -4.97
N ASP A 192 -10.86 -1.44 -5.82
CA ASP A 192 -11.28 -0.09 -5.49
C ASP A 192 -12.42 0.39 -6.39
N ALA A 193 -13.50 0.93 -5.81
CA ALA A 193 -14.52 1.60 -6.61
C ALA A 193 -13.95 2.87 -7.24
N ILE A 194 -13.28 3.71 -6.44
CA ILE A 194 -12.54 4.87 -6.93
C ILE A 194 -11.16 4.89 -6.27
N GLN A 195 -10.13 4.61 -7.06
CA GLN A 195 -8.74 4.71 -6.65
C GLN A 195 -8.15 6.06 -7.06
N LEU A 196 -7.54 6.76 -6.10
CA LEU A 196 -6.77 7.97 -6.35
C LEU A 196 -5.29 7.62 -6.45
N ILE A 197 -4.67 7.88 -7.59
CA ILE A 197 -3.25 7.65 -7.84
C ILE A 197 -2.60 9.00 -8.18
N PRO A 198 -1.71 9.54 -7.36
CA PRO A 198 -1.02 10.76 -7.73
C PRO A 198 -0.23 10.61 -9.04
N PRO A 199 -0.36 11.56 -10.00
CA PRO A 199 0.34 11.47 -11.27
C PRO A 199 1.86 11.53 -11.06
N ALA A 200 2.61 11.00 -12.02
CA ALA A 200 4.06 11.18 -12.04
C ALA A 200 4.37 12.68 -12.19
N LEU A 201 5.33 13.16 -11.41
CA LEU A 201 5.77 14.55 -11.50
C LEU A 201 6.83 14.65 -12.58
N GLY A 202 6.69 15.63 -13.46
CA GLY A 202 7.72 15.98 -14.43
C GLY A 202 7.70 17.46 -14.78
N ARG A 203 8.75 17.86 -15.48
CA ARG A 203 8.95 19.24 -15.94
C ARG A 203 9.40 19.22 -17.39
N ARG A 204 8.94 20.18 -18.19
CA ARG A 204 9.52 20.44 -19.51
C ARG A 204 10.79 21.27 -19.38
N GLU A 205 11.88 20.78 -19.95
CA GLU A 205 13.15 21.49 -20.10
C GLU A 205 13.44 21.56 -21.61
N GLY A 206 13.07 22.69 -22.23
CA GLY A 206 13.03 22.80 -23.70
C GLY A 206 11.98 21.86 -24.30
N ASP A 207 12.36 21.10 -25.33
CA ASP A 207 11.50 20.12 -26.00
C ASP A 207 11.46 18.75 -25.28
N GLN A 208 12.19 18.57 -24.18
CA GLN A 208 12.24 17.30 -23.45
C GLN A 208 11.37 17.33 -22.20
N TYR A 209 10.58 16.28 -22.01
CA TYR A 209 9.88 16.02 -20.76
C TYR A 209 10.80 15.24 -19.82
N ARG A 210 11.09 15.83 -18.67
CA ARG A 210 11.97 15.25 -17.65
C ARG A 210 11.14 14.77 -16.48
N ARG A 211 11.18 13.46 -16.20
CA ARG A 211 10.59 12.87 -14.99
C ARG A 211 11.36 13.33 -13.75
N LEU A 212 10.61 13.68 -12.71
CA LEU A 212 11.12 14.13 -11.42
C LEU A 212 10.77 13.14 -10.30
N ALA A 213 9.56 12.59 -10.31
CA ALA A 213 9.15 11.56 -9.36
C ALA A 213 7.95 10.75 -9.84
N ASP A 214 7.62 9.72 -9.10
CA ASP A 214 6.42 8.90 -9.25
C ASP A 214 5.67 8.76 -7.92
N GLN A 215 4.51 8.11 -7.96
CA GLN A 215 3.63 7.99 -6.81
C GLN A 215 4.31 7.33 -5.60
N MET A 216 5.27 6.42 -5.82
CA MET A 216 6.00 5.76 -4.73
C MET A 216 7.05 6.68 -4.08
N ALA A 217 7.50 7.71 -4.81
CA ALA A 217 8.35 8.78 -4.30
C ALA A 217 7.55 9.93 -3.65
N GLY A 218 6.26 9.75 -3.39
CA GLY A 218 5.47 10.77 -2.72
C GLY A 218 5.07 11.93 -3.63
N THR A 219 4.65 11.69 -4.88
CA THR A 219 4.05 12.76 -5.68
C THR A 219 2.72 13.21 -5.08
N ILE A 220 2.37 14.47 -5.35
CA ILE A 220 1.17 15.12 -4.83
C ILE A 220 0.12 15.21 -5.94
N MET A 221 -1.07 14.68 -5.67
CA MET A 221 -2.28 14.92 -6.45
C MET A 221 -2.95 16.20 -5.96
N GLU A 222 -3.34 17.08 -6.87
CA GLU A 222 -3.90 18.39 -6.52
C GLU A 222 -5.30 18.63 -7.09
N ASN A 223 -6.16 19.22 -6.27
CA ASN A 223 -7.46 19.77 -6.67
C ASN A 223 -8.37 18.74 -7.36
N VAL A 224 -8.59 17.60 -6.68
CA VAL A 224 -9.53 16.56 -7.11
C VAL A 224 -10.80 16.64 -6.28
N THR A 225 -11.96 16.51 -6.91
CA THR A 225 -13.26 16.40 -6.22
C THR A 225 -13.95 15.10 -6.60
N ILE A 226 -14.41 14.35 -5.61
CA ILE A 226 -15.33 13.21 -5.77
C ILE A 226 -16.62 13.56 -5.06
N GLN A 227 -17.71 13.67 -5.83
CA GLN A 227 -18.99 14.09 -5.27
C GLN A 227 -20.20 13.39 -5.87
N ASN A 228 -21.27 13.30 -5.07
CA ASN A 228 -22.57 12.79 -5.49
C ASN A 228 -22.52 11.35 -6.06
N CYS A 229 -21.47 10.58 -5.78
CA CYS A 229 -21.34 9.21 -6.27
C CYS A 229 -22.10 8.23 -5.38
N GLN A 230 -22.57 7.14 -5.97
CA GLN A 230 -23.19 6.00 -5.29
C GLN A 230 -22.38 4.74 -5.58
N ILE A 231 -21.83 4.13 -4.53
CA ILE A 231 -21.02 2.91 -4.61
C ILE A 231 -21.77 1.80 -3.86
N SER A 232 -22.06 0.68 -4.53
CA SER A 232 -22.79 -0.45 -3.95
C SER A 232 -22.10 -1.78 -4.25
N ALA A 233 -21.59 -2.44 -3.21
CA ALA A 233 -20.97 -3.75 -3.26
C ALA A 233 -21.47 -4.64 -2.10
N PRO A 234 -22.73 -5.13 -2.15
CA PRO A 234 -23.34 -5.84 -1.03
C PRO A 234 -22.76 -7.24 -0.81
N ASN A 235 -22.07 -7.81 -1.80
CA ASN A 235 -21.65 -9.22 -1.80
C ASN A 235 -20.14 -9.42 -1.60
N GLY A 236 -19.32 -8.38 -1.81
CA GLY A 236 -17.86 -8.44 -1.71
C GLY A 236 -17.24 -7.22 -1.03
N PRO A 237 -16.00 -7.32 -0.55
CA PRO A 237 -15.31 -6.27 0.21
C PRO A 237 -14.68 -5.19 -0.69
N LEU A 238 -15.40 -4.69 -1.71
CA LEU A 238 -14.93 -3.58 -2.53
C LEU A 238 -14.59 -2.36 -1.64
N GLN A 239 -13.44 -1.74 -1.85
CA GLN A 239 -13.07 -0.50 -1.19
C GLN A 239 -13.82 0.66 -1.85
N GLY A 240 -14.29 1.64 -1.08
CA GLY A 240 -15.04 2.77 -1.62
C GLY A 240 -14.12 3.76 -2.34
N ILE A 241 -13.68 4.80 -1.64
CA ILE A 241 -12.69 5.76 -2.15
C ILE A 241 -11.36 5.50 -1.47
N PHE A 242 -10.34 5.16 -2.26
CA PHE A 242 -9.07 4.64 -1.75
C PHE A 242 -7.84 5.36 -2.32
N ALA A 243 -6.85 5.62 -1.46
CA ALA A 243 -5.53 6.10 -1.85
C ALA A 243 -4.47 5.51 -0.91
N SER A 244 -3.49 4.75 -1.44
CA SER A 244 -2.45 4.10 -0.63
C SER A 244 -1.07 4.74 -0.74
N ASP A 245 -0.79 5.42 -1.85
CA ASP A 245 0.54 5.91 -2.21
C ASP A 245 0.46 7.36 -2.71
N GLY A 246 1.58 8.07 -2.57
CA GLY A 246 1.64 9.50 -2.80
C GLY A 246 0.86 10.31 -1.76
N MET A 247 0.51 11.54 -2.13
CA MET A 247 -0.15 12.51 -1.27
C MET A 247 -1.27 13.23 -2.01
N GLN A 248 -2.21 13.83 -1.28
CA GLN A 248 -3.34 14.56 -1.87
C GLN A 248 -3.49 15.93 -1.21
N ARG A 249 -3.57 16.98 -2.01
CA ARG A 249 -3.79 18.36 -1.57
C ARG A 249 -5.02 18.92 -2.24
N GLN A 250 -5.80 19.73 -1.50
CA GLN A 250 -7.06 20.29 -2.02
C GLN A 250 -8.03 19.20 -2.52
N LEU A 251 -8.06 18.04 -1.86
CA LEU A 251 -8.97 16.94 -2.15
C LEU A 251 -10.34 17.20 -1.51
N VAL A 252 -11.41 17.09 -2.28
CA VAL A 252 -12.79 17.23 -1.78
C VAL A 252 -13.55 15.93 -2.01
N ILE A 253 -14.04 15.31 -0.93
CA ILE A 253 -14.94 14.15 -1.00
C ILE A 253 -16.25 14.50 -0.31
N ARG A 254 -17.33 14.66 -1.07
CA ARG A 254 -18.60 15.10 -0.48
C ARG A 254 -19.85 14.46 -1.05
N SER A 255 -20.86 14.31 -0.19
CA SER A 255 -22.20 13.89 -0.61
C SER A 255 -22.23 12.55 -1.36
N ASN A 256 -21.30 11.64 -1.06
CA ASN A 256 -21.27 10.30 -1.63
C ASN A 256 -22.07 9.32 -0.76
N LEU A 257 -22.65 8.30 -1.37
CA LEU A 257 -23.27 7.15 -0.72
C LEU A 257 -22.42 5.91 -0.97
N ILE A 258 -21.90 5.27 0.07
CA ILE A 258 -20.99 4.12 -0.05
C ILE A 258 -21.53 2.96 0.78
N ALA A 259 -21.83 1.83 0.14
CA ALA A 259 -22.32 0.61 0.79
C ALA A 259 -21.50 -0.59 0.33
N THR A 260 -20.50 -1.01 1.12
CA THR A 260 -19.63 -2.15 0.80
C THR A 260 -19.40 -3.04 2.01
N LYS A 261 -19.01 -4.31 1.81
CA LYS A 261 -18.65 -5.21 2.94
C LYS A 261 -17.27 -4.95 3.53
N GLY A 262 -16.43 -4.16 2.86
CA GLY A 262 -15.04 -3.93 3.23
C GLY A 262 -14.87 -2.84 4.30
N ALA A 263 -13.77 -2.90 5.04
CA ALA A 263 -13.40 -1.94 6.09
C ALA A 263 -13.12 -0.51 5.57
N HIS A 264 -12.82 -0.39 4.27
CA HIS A 264 -12.25 0.80 3.64
C HIS A 264 -13.29 1.56 2.83
N SER A 265 -14.27 2.18 3.48
CA SER A 265 -15.28 3.00 2.78
C SER A 265 -14.65 4.28 2.23
N ILE A 266 -13.89 5.00 3.06
CA ILE A 266 -12.96 6.06 2.62
C ILE A 266 -11.65 5.80 3.35
N SER A 267 -10.55 5.61 2.61
CA SER A 267 -9.24 5.38 3.20
C SER A 267 -8.17 6.05 2.36
N LEU A 268 -7.49 7.05 2.95
CA LEU A 268 -6.61 7.94 2.21
C LEU A 268 -5.26 8.07 2.92
N ALA A 269 -4.18 7.75 2.23
CA ALA A 269 -2.82 7.99 2.70
C ALA A 269 -2.29 9.32 2.19
N GLY A 270 -1.71 10.13 3.08
CA GLY A 270 -1.00 11.36 2.69
C GLY A 270 -1.89 12.55 2.36
N VAL A 271 -3.03 12.69 3.04
CA VAL A 271 -3.92 13.85 2.88
C VAL A 271 -3.31 15.09 3.55
N LEU A 272 -3.04 16.11 2.77
CA LEU A 272 -2.38 17.37 3.12
C LEU A 272 -3.40 18.51 3.34
N GLU A 273 -2.95 19.75 3.22
CA GLU A 273 -3.76 20.95 3.39
C GLU A 273 -4.86 21.16 2.34
N GLY A 274 -5.88 21.93 2.73
CA GLY A 274 -7.00 22.33 1.86
C GLY A 274 -8.01 21.23 1.56
N CYS A 275 -7.96 20.10 2.26
CA CYS A 275 -8.84 18.96 1.99
C CYS A 275 -10.17 19.02 2.77
N GLU A 276 -11.22 18.47 2.18
CA GLU A 276 -12.58 18.42 2.71
C GLU A 276 -13.17 17.00 2.60
N ILE A 277 -13.80 16.51 3.68
CA ILE A 277 -14.60 15.28 3.68
C ILE A 277 -15.94 15.57 4.37
N SER A 278 -16.99 15.84 3.60
CA SER A 278 -18.27 16.36 4.11
C SER A 278 -19.51 15.62 3.60
N GLY A 279 -20.49 15.40 4.48
CA GLY A 279 -21.84 14.99 4.10
C GLY A 279 -21.93 13.64 3.38
N ASN A 280 -20.92 12.77 3.51
CA ASN A 280 -20.94 11.42 2.96
C ASN A 280 -21.81 10.52 3.84
N ARG A 281 -22.51 9.56 3.23
CA ARG A 281 -23.30 8.51 3.91
C ARG A 281 -22.64 7.16 3.67
N LEU A 282 -22.17 6.51 4.72
CA LEU A 282 -21.54 5.20 4.67
C LEU A 282 -22.50 4.16 5.23
N GLN A 283 -23.02 3.29 4.40
CA GLN A 283 -24.03 2.30 4.79
C GLN A 283 -23.37 0.97 5.17
N ALA A 284 -23.64 0.51 6.38
CA ALA A 284 -23.26 -0.82 6.84
C ALA A 284 -24.01 -1.89 6.03
N VAL A 285 -23.27 -2.91 5.61
CA VAL A 285 -23.80 -4.06 4.86
C VAL A 285 -23.83 -5.27 5.79
N ALA A 286 -24.92 -6.06 5.73
CA ALA A 286 -25.06 -7.27 6.54
C ALA A 286 -23.88 -8.24 6.31
N GLY A 287 -23.25 -8.67 7.40
CA GLY A 287 -22.06 -9.54 7.37
C GLY A 287 -20.78 -8.86 6.87
N GLY A 288 -20.78 -7.53 6.69
CA GLY A 288 -19.60 -6.72 6.41
C GLY A 288 -19.00 -6.09 7.66
N GLU A 289 -17.86 -5.43 7.48
CA GLU A 289 -17.26 -4.59 8.52
C GLU A 289 -18.02 -3.27 8.70
N LEU A 290 -17.88 -2.65 9.88
CA LEU A 290 -18.43 -1.31 10.11
C LEU A 290 -17.68 -0.31 9.21
N PRO A 291 -18.39 0.51 8.42
CA PRO A 291 -17.77 1.46 7.52
C PRO A 291 -17.03 2.57 8.28
N LYS A 292 -15.89 3.00 7.75
CA LYS A 292 -14.98 3.97 8.39
C LYS A 292 -14.39 4.96 7.39
N ILE A 293 -14.01 6.13 7.91
CA ILE A 293 -13.17 7.11 7.23
C ILE A 293 -11.81 7.10 7.92
N ASN A 294 -10.78 6.58 7.24
CA ASN A 294 -9.43 6.48 7.79
C ASN A 294 -8.45 7.36 7.01
N LEU A 295 -7.65 8.14 7.73
CA LEU A 295 -6.55 8.90 7.13
C LEU A 295 -5.22 8.33 7.62
N TYR A 296 -4.36 7.93 6.70
CA TYR A 296 -3.08 7.31 6.97
C TYR A 296 -1.92 8.27 6.62
N PRO A 297 -0.73 8.08 7.22
CA PRO A 297 0.45 8.85 6.80
C PRO A 297 0.76 8.57 5.33
N ALA A 298 1.37 9.54 4.65
CA ALA A 298 2.00 9.32 3.36
C ALA A 298 3.09 8.25 3.49
N ARG A 299 3.26 7.45 2.44
CA ARG A 299 4.27 6.39 2.40
C ARG A 299 5.29 6.67 1.32
N ILE A 300 6.56 6.43 1.62
CA ILE A 300 7.66 6.52 0.66
C ILE A 300 8.24 5.12 0.44
N GLY A 301 8.29 4.71 -0.83
CA GLY A 301 8.75 3.39 -1.22
C GLY A 301 7.79 2.28 -0.76
N GLY A 302 7.31 1.47 -1.71
CA GLY A 302 6.55 0.27 -1.39
C GLY A 302 7.43 -0.78 -0.69
N ASN A 303 6.82 -1.72 0.04
CA ASN A 303 7.52 -2.89 0.56
C ASN A 303 7.65 -3.92 -0.58
N ILE A 304 8.81 -3.98 -1.23
CA ILE A 304 9.00 -4.86 -2.40
C ILE A 304 9.41 -6.27 -1.95
N ALA A 305 10.28 -6.38 -0.95
CA ALA A 305 10.77 -7.69 -0.47
C ALA A 305 11.26 -7.59 0.98
N ASP A 306 10.33 -7.34 1.90
CA ASP A 306 10.60 -7.23 3.33
C ASP A 306 11.71 -6.20 3.64
N ASP A 307 11.67 -5.04 2.99
CA ASP A 307 12.60 -3.91 3.14
C ASP A 307 11.97 -2.72 3.89
N GLY A 308 10.81 -2.98 4.48
CA GLY A 308 10.10 -2.07 5.37
C GLY A 308 9.24 -1.02 4.67
N VAL A 309 8.51 -0.24 5.47
CA VAL A 309 7.60 0.82 5.01
C VAL A 309 7.97 2.13 5.71
N VAL A 310 8.24 3.17 4.93
CA VAL A 310 8.55 4.51 5.46
C VAL A 310 7.26 5.32 5.53
N CYS A 311 6.85 5.70 6.74
CA CYS A 311 5.69 6.56 6.98
C CYS A 311 6.13 7.99 7.27
N ILE A 312 5.63 8.97 6.51
CA ILE A 312 5.85 10.39 6.79
C ILE A 312 4.82 10.82 7.83
N LEU A 313 5.27 11.17 9.03
CA LEU A 313 4.45 11.55 10.17
C LEU A 313 4.37 13.07 10.37
N GLY A 314 5.28 13.82 9.74
CA GLY A 314 5.29 15.28 9.74
C GLY A 314 6.32 15.86 8.79
N PHE A 315 6.12 17.10 8.39
CA PHE A 315 6.95 17.83 7.42
C PHE A 315 7.69 18.97 8.11
N ALA A 316 8.92 19.24 7.66
CA ALA A 316 9.68 20.41 8.09
C ALA A 316 9.36 21.63 7.22
N ALA A 317 9.47 22.82 7.80
CA ALA A 317 9.44 24.06 7.04
C ALA A 317 10.74 24.21 6.23
N GLU A 318 10.62 24.40 4.91
CA GLU A 318 11.76 24.61 4.03
C GLU A 318 11.76 26.05 3.47
N PRO A 319 12.83 26.84 3.68
CA PRO A 319 12.87 28.23 3.23
C PRO A 319 12.64 28.34 1.72
N LYS A 320 11.77 29.28 1.33
CA LYS A 320 11.39 29.58 -0.07
C LYS A 320 10.67 28.45 -0.81
N GLN A 321 10.26 27.40 -0.11
CA GLN A 321 9.43 26.35 -0.67
C GLN A 321 7.99 26.47 -0.17
N LEU A 322 7.08 25.83 -0.89
CA LEU A 322 5.70 25.72 -0.44
C LEU A 322 5.65 24.83 0.82
N SER A 323 4.98 25.31 1.86
CA SER A 323 4.74 24.53 3.07
C SER A 323 3.87 23.31 2.75
N LEU A 324 4.17 22.18 3.39
CA LEU A 324 3.36 20.97 3.35
C LEU A 324 2.99 20.62 4.78
N GLU A 325 1.73 20.30 5.03
CA GLU A 325 1.32 19.88 6.36
C GLU A 325 0.12 18.95 6.35
N TYR A 326 0.03 18.10 7.38
CA TYR A 326 -1.21 17.44 7.74
C TYR A 326 -2.13 18.42 8.48
N ALA A 327 -2.72 19.34 7.72
CA ALA A 327 -3.71 20.29 8.22
C ALA A 327 -5.01 19.58 8.62
N PRO A 328 -5.84 20.19 9.49
CA PRO A 328 -7.18 19.70 9.79
C PRO A 328 -8.02 19.52 8.52
N ILE A 329 -8.84 18.47 8.49
CA ILE A 329 -9.79 18.25 7.39
C ILE A 329 -11.01 19.13 7.61
N LEU A 330 -11.44 19.82 6.55
CA LEU A 330 -12.68 20.57 6.57
C LEU A 330 -13.88 19.61 6.56
N VAL A 331 -14.83 19.83 7.47
CA VAL A 331 -16.11 19.12 7.54
C VAL A 331 -17.23 20.15 7.61
N GLN A 332 -17.83 20.47 6.47
CA GLN A 332 -18.92 21.46 6.36
C GLN A 332 -20.28 20.84 6.71
N ALA A 333 -20.42 19.54 6.46
CA ALA A 333 -21.60 18.76 6.80
C ALA A 333 -21.13 17.44 7.42
N ALA A 334 -21.77 17.00 8.50
CA ALA A 334 -21.42 15.78 9.20
C ALA A 334 -21.52 14.56 8.26
N ASN A 335 -20.48 13.72 8.26
CA ASN A 335 -20.55 12.42 7.61
C ASN A 335 -21.40 11.48 8.49
N GLN A 336 -22.11 10.54 7.89
CA GLN A 336 -23.05 9.65 8.59
C GLN A 336 -22.72 8.18 8.29
N ILE A 337 -22.85 7.33 9.30
CA ILE A 337 -22.96 5.87 9.17
C ILE A 337 -24.44 5.51 9.23
N LEU A 338 -24.94 4.85 8.20
CA LEU A 338 -26.27 4.23 8.19
C LEU A 338 -26.12 2.75 8.57
N GLN A 339 -26.58 2.39 9.76
CA GLN A 339 -26.57 1.02 10.24
C GLN A 339 -27.56 0.13 9.48
N VAL A 340 -27.41 -1.19 9.62
CA VAL A 340 -28.28 -2.17 8.95
C VAL A 340 -29.74 -2.06 9.42
N ASP A 341 -29.97 -1.62 10.66
CA ASP A 341 -31.30 -1.38 11.23
C ASP A 341 -31.93 -0.03 10.82
N GLY A 342 -31.23 0.74 9.98
CA GLY A 342 -31.67 2.05 9.51
C GLY A 342 -31.34 3.21 10.45
N THR A 343 -30.69 2.97 11.59
CA THR A 343 -30.22 4.05 12.47
C THR A 343 -29.05 4.80 11.85
N GLU A 344 -29.02 6.12 12.05
CA GLU A 344 -27.93 6.98 11.59
C GLU A 344 -27.11 7.50 12.77
N THR A 345 -25.79 7.40 12.64
CA THR A 345 -24.82 7.92 13.62
C THR A 345 -23.73 8.68 12.89
N GLU A 346 -23.14 9.69 13.51
CA GLU A 346 -22.04 10.43 12.87
C GLU A 346 -20.83 9.53 12.56
N ALA A 347 -20.30 9.61 11.34
CA ALA A 347 -19.07 8.95 10.93
C ALA A 347 -17.87 9.83 11.30
N GLN A 348 -17.15 9.46 12.36
CA GLN A 348 -15.93 10.14 12.75
C GLN A 348 -14.80 9.91 11.73
N ILE A 349 -13.94 10.91 11.57
CA ILE A 349 -12.70 10.77 10.77
C ILE A 349 -11.61 10.25 11.69
N HIS A 350 -11.12 9.04 11.41
CA HIS A 350 -10.03 8.41 12.13
C HIS A 350 -8.71 8.93 11.56
N ASP A 351 -8.24 10.05 12.09
CA ASP A 351 -6.99 10.68 11.65
C ASP A 351 -5.77 10.01 12.28
N MET A 352 -5.10 9.16 11.50
CA MET A 352 -3.88 8.46 11.88
C MET A 352 -2.65 8.98 11.14
N ARG A 353 -2.73 10.14 10.48
CA ARG A 353 -1.65 10.68 9.63
C ARG A 353 -0.32 10.89 10.35
N ARG A 354 -0.34 10.98 11.68
CA ARG A 354 0.83 11.26 12.54
C ARG A 354 1.33 10.04 13.31
N VAL A 355 0.81 8.85 13.04
CA VAL A 355 1.22 7.61 13.71
C VAL A 355 1.53 6.52 12.69
N ILE A 356 2.42 5.60 13.05
CA ILE A 356 2.66 4.39 12.26
C ILE A 356 1.42 3.48 12.42
N PRO A 357 0.73 3.10 11.33
CA PRO A 357 -0.39 2.18 11.41
C PRO A 357 -0.01 0.85 12.08
N GLU A 358 -0.92 0.27 12.86
CA GLU A 358 -0.65 -0.95 13.63
C GLU A 358 -0.20 -2.12 12.74
N SER A 359 -0.80 -2.25 11.56
CA SER A 359 -0.42 -3.25 10.55
C SER A 359 1.01 -3.11 10.04
N PHE A 360 1.61 -1.93 10.15
CA PHE A 360 2.99 -1.67 9.77
C PHE A 360 3.93 -1.63 10.96
N MET A 361 3.47 -1.74 12.21
CA MET A 361 4.33 -1.53 13.38
C MET A 361 5.59 -2.42 13.38
N ALA A 362 5.46 -3.68 12.95
CA ALA A 362 6.55 -4.66 12.91
C ALA A 362 7.50 -4.53 11.70
N LEU A 363 7.20 -3.64 10.74
CA LEU A 363 7.97 -3.49 9.49
C LEU A 363 8.11 -2.03 9.04
N GLY A 364 7.58 -1.09 9.79
CA GLY A 364 7.50 0.31 9.44
C GLY A 364 8.37 1.18 10.34
N LEU A 365 8.76 2.33 9.80
CA LEU A 365 9.43 3.39 10.53
C LEU A 365 8.74 4.72 10.25
N GLY A 366 8.81 5.63 11.23
CA GLY A 366 8.20 6.94 11.18
C GLY A 366 9.23 8.04 10.96
N LEU A 367 8.94 8.97 10.04
CA LEU A 367 9.75 10.16 9.78
C LEU A 367 9.00 11.42 10.21
N THR A 368 9.62 12.23 11.06
CA THR A 368 9.17 13.59 11.41
C THR A 368 10.10 14.63 10.80
N GLU A 369 9.68 15.88 10.75
CA GLU A 369 10.48 16.97 10.17
C GLU A 369 10.99 16.64 8.75
N PHE A 370 10.15 15.97 7.95
CA PHE A 370 10.53 15.55 6.62
C PHE A 370 10.64 16.75 5.67
N ARG A 371 11.83 16.93 5.08
CA ARG A 371 12.16 17.98 4.12
C ARG A 371 11.85 17.50 2.69
N TYR A 372 10.57 17.49 2.34
CA TYR A 372 10.06 16.94 1.09
C TYR A 372 10.77 17.48 -0.16
N HIS A 373 10.98 18.79 -0.25
CA HIS A 373 11.55 19.42 -1.45
C HIS A 373 13.04 19.10 -1.60
N ALA A 374 13.80 19.11 -0.49
CA ALA A 374 15.19 18.67 -0.50
C ALA A 374 15.34 17.18 -0.87
N TYR A 375 14.47 16.33 -0.31
CA TYR A 375 14.37 14.92 -0.66
C TYR A 375 14.12 14.73 -2.16
N LEU A 376 13.07 15.38 -2.68
CA LEU A 376 12.65 15.26 -4.06
C LEU A 376 13.72 15.79 -5.03
N ALA A 377 14.40 16.88 -4.66
CA ALA A 377 15.52 17.40 -5.43
C ALA A 377 16.62 16.35 -5.60
N HIS A 378 17.06 15.71 -4.52
CA HIS A 378 18.09 14.66 -4.60
C HIS A 378 17.60 13.43 -5.37
N TYR A 379 16.39 12.95 -5.10
CA TYR A 379 15.85 11.77 -5.77
C TYR A 379 15.71 11.98 -7.29
N SER A 380 15.27 13.17 -7.71
CA SER A 380 15.06 13.51 -9.12
C SER A 380 16.35 13.80 -9.89
N SER A 381 17.42 14.22 -9.21
CA SER A 381 18.66 14.67 -9.85
C SER A 381 19.76 13.62 -9.87
N LEU A 382 19.95 12.86 -8.79
CA LEU A 382 21.09 11.96 -8.64
C LEU A 382 21.00 10.80 -9.63
N SER A 383 22.12 10.51 -10.28
CA SER A 383 22.41 9.22 -10.87
C SER A 383 22.65 8.14 -9.82
N LEU A 384 22.60 6.87 -10.19
CA LEU A 384 22.94 5.77 -9.27
C LEU A 384 24.38 5.93 -8.73
N GLY A 385 25.33 6.31 -9.59
CA GLY A 385 26.71 6.54 -9.18
C GLY A 385 26.88 7.71 -8.23
N GLU A 386 26.16 8.81 -8.44
CA GLU A 386 26.14 9.93 -7.51
C GLU A 386 25.45 9.57 -6.19
N TYR A 387 24.37 8.78 -6.22
CA TYR A 387 23.74 8.26 -5.01
C TYR A 387 24.70 7.40 -4.18
N ARG A 388 25.52 6.55 -4.80
CA ARG A 388 26.54 5.76 -4.08
C ARG A 388 27.57 6.63 -3.36
N GLN A 389 27.90 7.78 -3.93
CA GLN A 389 28.80 8.75 -3.30
C GLN A 389 28.09 9.54 -2.19
N PHE A 390 26.81 9.86 -2.39
CA PHE A 390 25.99 10.61 -1.45
C PHE A 390 25.60 9.80 -0.20
N ASP A 391 25.20 8.53 -0.37
CA ASP A 391 24.87 7.59 0.70
C ASP A 391 25.62 6.25 0.53
N PRO A 392 26.93 6.20 0.84
CA PRO A 392 27.72 4.99 0.71
C PRO A 392 27.18 3.81 1.54
N PHE A 393 26.61 4.11 2.72
CA PHE A 393 25.97 3.12 3.58
C PHE A 393 24.74 2.53 2.88
N GLY A 394 23.82 3.38 2.40
CA GLY A 394 22.63 2.92 1.69
C GLY A 394 22.95 2.13 0.43
N ALA A 395 23.99 2.50 -0.33
CA ALA A 395 24.44 1.74 -1.49
C ALA A 395 24.95 0.33 -1.12
N GLN A 396 25.74 0.21 -0.06
CA GLN A 396 26.21 -1.09 0.43
C GLN A 396 25.05 -1.95 0.93
N GLN A 397 24.10 -1.35 1.64
CA GLN A 397 22.93 -2.06 2.15
C GLN A 397 21.97 -2.50 1.04
N LEU A 398 21.84 -1.72 -0.05
CA LEU A 398 21.05 -2.12 -1.21
C LEU A 398 21.57 -3.43 -1.82
N GLU A 399 22.88 -3.54 -2.03
CA GLU A 399 23.49 -4.76 -2.57
C GLU A 399 23.33 -5.95 -1.60
N THR A 400 23.53 -5.70 -0.30
CA THR A 400 23.37 -6.71 0.76
C THR A 400 21.93 -7.22 0.82
N TRP A 401 20.95 -6.31 0.80
CA TRP A 401 19.53 -6.63 0.80
C TRP A 401 19.13 -7.46 -0.42
N LEU A 402 19.51 -7.01 -1.63
CA LEU A 402 19.22 -7.74 -2.86
C LEU A 402 19.80 -9.15 -2.82
N THR A 403 21.06 -9.29 -2.44
CA THR A 403 21.75 -10.59 -2.35
C THR A 403 21.04 -11.51 -1.35
N GLN A 404 20.75 -11.01 -0.14
CA GLN A 404 20.11 -11.82 0.89
C GLN A 404 18.69 -12.23 0.50
N ARG A 405 17.88 -11.31 -0.01
CA ARG A 405 16.49 -11.62 -0.40
C ARG A 405 16.39 -12.54 -1.60
N ILE A 406 17.30 -12.43 -2.57
CA ILE A 406 17.36 -13.38 -3.68
C ILE A 406 17.64 -14.78 -3.15
N HIS A 407 18.64 -14.95 -2.29
CA HIS A 407 18.98 -16.25 -1.71
C HIS A 407 17.82 -16.84 -0.89
N GLU A 408 17.22 -16.05 0.00
CA GLU A 408 16.04 -16.48 0.76
C GLU A 408 14.89 -16.87 -0.15
N PHE A 409 14.63 -16.10 -1.21
CA PHE A 409 13.50 -16.36 -2.10
C PHE A 409 13.74 -17.56 -3.02
N SER A 410 14.98 -17.87 -3.39
CA SER A 410 15.31 -19.03 -4.21
C SER A 410 15.44 -20.33 -3.41
N GLU A 411 16.06 -20.27 -2.23
CA GLU A 411 16.38 -21.48 -1.44
C GLU A 411 15.35 -21.72 -0.32
N GLY A 412 14.52 -20.73 -0.03
CA GLY A 412 13.59 -20.75 1.09
C GLY A 412 14.21 -20.22 2.38
N ARG A 413 13.39 -20.22 3.44
CA ARG A 413 13.80 -19.83 4.80
C ARG A 413 13.64 -21.03 5.73
N ALA A 414 14.44 -21.07 6.77
CA ALA A 414 14.33 -22.10 7.81
C ALA A 414 12.93 -22.08 8.48
N ASP A 415 12.49 -23.23 8.97
CA ASP A 415 11.23 -23.35 9.70
C ASP A 415 11.19 -22.42 10.91
N GLY A 416 10.10 -21.66 11.03
CA GLY A 416 9.93 -20.68 12.12
C GLY A 416 10.69 -19.38 11.95
N HIS A 417 11.25 -19.09 10.76
CA HIS A 417 11.90 -17.81 10.48
C HIS A 417 10.93 -16.62 10.76
N PRO A 418 11.37 -15.51 11.38
CA PRO A 418 10.47 -14.43 11.81
C PRO A 418 9.72 -13.70 10.67
N LEU A 419 10.29 -13.68 9.47
CA LEU A 419 9.64 -13.16 8.26
C LEU A 419 8.65 -14.15 7.62
N GLY A 420 8.53 -15.36 8.16
CA GLY A 420 7.70 -16.43 7.61
C GLY A 420 8.37 -17.17 6.44
N SER A 421 7.70 -18.24 5.99
CA SER A 421 8.09 -19.03 4.83
C SER A 421 7.97 -18.23 3.53
N VAL A 422 8.77 -18.59 2.53
CA VAL A 422 8.73 -17.96 1.21
C VAL A 422 7.58 -18.52 0.37
N GLY A 423 6.72 -17.63 -0.13
CA GLY A 423 5.62 -17.97 -1.03
C GLY A 423 6.00 -17.86 -2.52
N ALA A 424 5.10 -18.34 -3.40
CA ALA A 424 5.29 -18.28 -4.86
C ALA A 424 5.39 -16.83 -5.40
N GLU A 425 4.67 -15.88 -4.79
CA GLU A 425 4.78 -14.46 -5.15
C GLU A 425 6.18 -13.92 -4.87
N GLN A 426 6.75 -14.23 -3.70
CA GLN A 426 8.10 -13.83 -3.32
C GLN A 426 9.14 -14.45 -4.26
N GLN A 427 9.01 -15.74 -4.60
CA GLN A 427 9.85 -16.39 -5.61
C GLN A 427 9.81 -15.62 -6.95
N ALA A 428 8.61 -15.28 -7.43
CA ALA A 428 8.44 -14.51 -8.66
C ALA A 428 9.06 -13.10 -8.58
N ILE A 429 8.95 -12.41 -7.44
CA ILE A 429 9.61 -11.12 -7.19
C ILE A 429 11.13 -11.29 -7.24
N GLY A 430 11.67 -12.33 -6.60
CA GLY A 430 13.10 -12.65 -6.60
C GLY A 430 13.64 -12.79 -8.01
N ASP A 431 12.99 -13.61 -8.84
CA ASP A 431 13.43 -13.90 -10.21
C ASP A 431 13.21 -12.73 -11.18
N LYS A 432 12.04 -12.09 -11.13
CA LYS A 432 11.65 -11.09 -12.14
C LYS A 432 12.13 -9.67 -11.82
N LEU A 433 12.32 -9.34 -10.55
CA LEU A 433 12.64 -7.97 -10.12
C LEU A 433 14.00 -7.88 -9.44
N LEU A 434 14.27 -8.71 -8.42
CA LEU A 434 15.48 -8.56 -7.60
C LEU A 434 16.75 -9.01 -8.35
N GLN A 435 16.75 -10.19 -8.98
CA GLN A 435 17.90 -10.69 -9.73
C GLN A 435 18.36 -9.74 -10.85
N PRO A 436 17.47 -9.22 -11.72
CA PRO A 436 17.86 -8.22 -12.73
C PRO A 436 18.44 -6.95 -12.12
N ALA A 437 17.87 -6.48 -11.00
CA ALA A 437 18.36 -5.29 -10.30
C ALA A 437 19.78 -5.51 -9.74
N LEU A 438 20.04 -6.65 -9.09
CA LEU A 438 21.37 -6.98 -8.56
C LEU A 438 22.41 -7.06 -9.70
N LYS A 439 22.06 -7.71 -10.80
CA LYS A 439 22.95 -7.82 -11.98
C LYS A 439 23.30 -6.45 -12.56
N ALA A 440 22.32 -5.55 -12.67
CA ALA A 440 22.55 -4.18 -13.14
C ALA A 440 23.45 -3.40 -12.17
N LEU A 441 23.22 -3.54 -10.87
CA LEU A 441 24.01 -2.91 -9.81
C LEU A 441 25.47 -3.39 -9.82
N GLN A 442 25.72 -4.69 -9.97
CA GLN A 442 27.06 -5.27 -9.95
C GLN A 442 27.86 -5.04 -11.23
N SER A 443 27.18 -5.02 -12.39
CA SER A 443 27.83 -4.73 -13.67
C SER A 443 28.14 -3.25 -13.89
N GLY A 444 27.55 -2.37 -13.08
CA GLY A 444 27.68 -0.92 -13.23
C GLY A 444 27.02 -0.37 -14.50
N SER A 445 26.16 -1.14 -15.16
CA SER A 445 25.57 -0.77 -16.46
C SER A 445 24.63 0.45 -16.40
N VAL A 446 24.17 0.80 -15.20
CA VAL A 446 23.20 1.88 -14.95
C VAL A 446 23.72 2.99 -14.04
N GLU A 447 25.04 3.04 -13.79
CA GLU A 447 25.64 4.04 -12.89
C GLU A 447 25.35 5.49 -13.30
N GLN A 448 25.29 5.77 -14.60
CA GLN A 448 25.04 7.12 -15.13
C GLN A 448 23.54 7.45 -15.30
N GLN A 449 22.63 6.50 -15.02
CA GLN A 449 21.20 6.75 -15.11
C GLN A 449 20.69 7.40 -13.83
N ARG A 450 19.81 8.41 -13.96
CA ARG A 450 19.14 9.03 -12.80
C ARG A 450 18.29 8.02 -12.06
N LEU A 451 18.24 8.11 -10.74
CA LEU A 451 17.43 7.21 -9.90
C LEU A 451 15.98 7.13 -10.37
N VAL A 452 15.38 8.26 -10.75
CA VAL A 452 14.00 8.35 -11.24
C VAL A 452 13.78 7.72 -12.62
N ASP A 453 14.83 7.57 -13.43
CA ASP A 453 14.78 7.04 -14.80
C ASP A 453 15.17 5.56 -14.88
N LEU A 454 15.73 4.97 -13.81
CA LEU A 454 16.07 3.55 -13.77
C LEU A 454 14.85 2.69 -14.05
N ASP A 455 14.97 1.61 -14.82
CA ASP A 455 13.88 0.64 -15.01
C ASP A 455 13.70 -0.30 -13.80
N TYR A 456 14.70 -0.38 -12.92
CA TYR A 456 14.75 -1.30 -11.79
C TYR A 456 14.03 -0.76 -10.54
N SER A 457 12.74 -1.10 -10.37
CA SER A 457 11.94 -0.67 -9.22
C SER A 457 12.52 -1.01 -7.84
N PRO A 458 13.24 -2.13 -7.61
CA PRO A 458 13.87 -2.40 -6.31
C PRO A 458 14.91 -1.34 -5.94
N ILE A 459 15.76 -0.95 -6.89
CA ILE A 459 16.79 0.08 -6.69
C ILE A 459 16.12 1.43 -6.41
N ARG A 460 15.11 1.79 -7.21
CA ARG A 460 14.38 3.06 -7.03
C ARG A 460 13.73 3.14 -5.65
N SER A 461 12.94 2.13 -5.27
CA SER A 461 12.22 2.10 -3.99
C SER A 461 13.16 2.18 -2.80
N PHE A 462 14.26 1.42 -2.82
CA PHE A 462 15.26 1.43 -1.75
C PHE A 462 15.93 2.81 -1.62
N ALA A 463 16.38 3.38 -2.75
CA ALA A 463 17.02 4.70 -2.75
C ALA A 463 16.06 5.80 -2.31
N MET A 464 14.77 5.75 -2.70
CA MET A 464 13.73 6.66 -2.19
C MET A 464 13.65 6.61 -0.66
N LYS A 465 13.61 5.42 -0.05
CA LYS A 465 13.52 5.25 1.40
C LYS A 465 14.75 5.82 2.11
N ARG A 466 15.95 5.50 1.63
CA ARG A 466 17.21 6.00 2.20
C ARG A 466 17.33 7.52 2.10
N LEU A 467 17.05 8.09 0.94
CA LEU A 467 17.03 9.54 0.77
C LEU A 467 15.98 10.20 1.68
N ALA A 468 14.80 9.60 1.83
CA ALA A 468 13.78 10.12 2.74
C ALA A 468 14.26 10.14 4.19
N ILE A 469 14.91 9.06 4.64
CA ILE A 469 15.52 8.96 5.98
C ILE A 469 16.59 10.03 6.20
N MET A 470 17.43 10.31 5.19
CA MET A 470 18.48 11.32 5.28
C MET A 470 17.95 12.76 5.34
N HIS A 471 16.73 12.99 4.84
CA HIS A 471 16.07 14.30 4.80
C HIS A 471 14.98 14.45 5.87
N ALA A 472 15.02 13.64 6.92
CA ALA A 472 14.06 13.68 8.02
C ALA A 472 14.71 13.31 9.36
N GLN A 473 13.92 13.43 10.43
CA GLN A 473 14.22 12.82 11.72
C GLN A 473 13.49 11.47 11.83
N VAL A 474 14.25 10.38 11.99
CA VAL A 474 13.68 9.06 12.30
C VAL A 474 13.16 9.04 13.74
N GLN A 475 11.90 8.71 13.93
CA GLN A 475 11.35 8.50 15.26
C GLN A 475 11.96 7.26 15.92
N PRO A 476 12.19 7.28 17.25
CA PRO A 476 12.54 6.07 17.99
C PRO A 476 11.50 4.96 17.76
N LEU A 477 11.97 3.72 17.61
CA LEU A 477 11.10 2.59 17.34
C LEU A 477 10.41 2.13 18.62
N ILE A 478 9.10 1.86 18.57
CA ILE A 478 8.38 1.32 19.74
C ILE A 478 8.80 -0.13 19.97
N HIS A 479 9.31 -0.48 21.14
CA HIS A 479 9.72 -1.84 21.47
C HIS A 479 8.54 -2.83 21.39
N LEU A 480 8.62 -3.86 20.55
CA LEU A 480 7.50 -4.81 20.31
C LEU A 480 7.67 -6.21 20.94
N GLY A 481 8.42 -6.32 22.05
CA GLY A 481 8.92 -7.59 22.57
C GLY A 481 9.55 -8.46 21.46
N LEU A 482 9.14 -9.73 21.38
CA LEU A 482 9.61 -10.69 20.38
C LEU A 482 9.38 -10.28 18.92
N ALA A 483 8.40 -9.41 18.63
CA ALA A 483 8.17 -8.95 17.26
C ALA A 483 9.26 -8.00 16.75
N ASN A 484 10.17 -7.52 17.63
CA ASN A 484 11.35 -6.77 17.22
C ASN A 484 12.28 -7.57 16.31
N GLN A 485 12.34 -8.90 16.45
CA GLN A 485 13.20 -9.73 15.58
C GLN A 485 12.77 -9.64 14.11
N ARG A 486 11.45 -9.65 13.87
CA ARG A 486 10.89 -9.43 12.53
C ARG A 486 11.23 -8.03 12.02
N ARG A 487 11.10 -7.01 12.89
CA ARG A 487 11.40 -5.63 12.53
C ARG A 487 12.87 -5.43 12.18
N GLU A 488 13.77 -5.99 12.96
CA GLU A 488 15.22 -5.96 12.72
C GLU A 488 15.54 -6.54 11.34
N LEU A 489 15.05 -7.74 11.03
CA LEU A 489 15.29 -8.38 9.74
C LEU A 489 14.73 -7.59 8.54
N ALA A 490 13.68 -6.78 8.75
CA ALA A 490 13.08 -5.96 7.70
C ALA A 490 13.78 -4.60 7.55
N LEU A 491 14.16 -3.97 8.67
CA LEU A 491 14.64 -2.58 8.69
C LEU A 491 16.16 -2.44 8.73
N GLN A 492 16.92 -3.50 9.02
CA GLN A 492 18.39 -3.45 9.13
C GLN A 492 19.11 -2.91 7.89
N PHE A 493 18.48 -3.00 6.72
CA PHE A 493 19.06 -2.50 5.48
C PHE A 493 18.83 -1.01 5.27
N VAL A 494 17.73 -0.46 5.78
CA VAL A 494 17.37 0.95 5.58
C VAL A 494 17.77 1.83 6.75
N LEU A 495 17.89 1.29 7.97
CA LEU A 495 18.29 2.02 9.16
C LEU A 495 19.74 1.76 9.54
N GLU A 496 20.40 2.78 10.07
CA GLU A 496 21.71 2.61 10.70
C GLU A 496 21.59 1.84 12.03
N PRO A 497 22.65 1.13 12.48
CA PRO A 497 22.60 0.35 13.72
C PRO A 497 22.24 1.16 14.98
N SER A 498 22.56 2.46 15.01
CA SER A 498 22.17 3.36 16.09
C SER A 498 20.66 3.61 16.11
N GLN A 499 20.05 3.81 14.94
CA GLN A 499 18.62 4.04 14.77
C GLN A 499 17.82 2.77 15.10
N LEU A 500 18.28 1.61 14.65
CA LEU A 500 17.61 0.34 14.88
C LEU A 500 17.55 -0.03 16.38
N ARG A 501 18.60 0.31 17.13
CA ARG A 501 18.68 0.06 18.58
C ARG A 501 18.00 1.14 19.44
N ASN A 502 17.54 2.23 18.83
CA ASN A 502 16.85 3.30 19.55
C ASN A 502 15.38 2.91 19.80
N LEU A 503 15.17 2.06 20.82
CA LEU A 503 13.86 1.54 21.19
C LEU A 503 13.27 2.33 22.36
N VAL A 504 11.99 2.68 22.24
CA VAL A 504 11.20 3.31 23.32
C VAL A 504 10.09 2.37 23.79
N LYS A 505 9.80 2.39 25.09
CA LYS A 505 8.73 1.62 25.71
C LYS A 505 7.61 2.59 26.09
N LEU A 506 6.47 2.46 25.41
CA LEU A 506 5.35 3.42 25.53
C LEU A 506 4.03 2.71 25.87
N ALA A 507 4.08 1.41 26.19
CA ALA A 507 2.88 0.62 26.46
C ALA A 507 2.59 0.54 27.97
N TYR A 508 1.31 0.30 28.25
CA TYR A 508 0.74 0.18 29.59
C TYR A 508 0.10 -1.20 29.76
N LEU A 509 0.05 -1.67 31.00
CA LEU A 509 -0.73 -2.84 31.37
C LEU A 509 -1.48 -2.55 32.67
N ASP A 510 -2.81 -2.53 32.60
CA ASP A 510 -3.68 -2.41 33.76
C ASP A 510 -4.46 -3.71 33.96
N VAL A 511 -4.34 -4.30 35.15
CA VAL A 511 -5.00 -5.56 35.50
C VAL A 511 -5.61 -5.47 36.88
N ARG A 512 -6.87 -5.89 37.02
CA ARG A 512 -7.50 -6.12 38.31
C ARG A 512 -7.53 -7.61 38.61
N VAL A 513 -6.88 -7.99 39.70
CA VAL A 513 -6.72 -9.37 40.14
C VAL A 513 -7.73 -9.69 41.23
N LEU A 514 -8.50 -10.77 41.03
CA LEU A 514 -9.55 -11.22 41.95
C LEU A 514 -9.35 -12.68 42.35
N PHE A 515 -9.74 -13.05 43.57
CA PHE A 515 -9.88 -14.44 43.95
C PHE A 515 -11.13 -15.07 43.33
N VAL A 516 -10.96 -16.25 42.73
CA VAL A 516 -12.06 -17.06 42.17
C VAL A 516 -13.10 -17.37 43.26
N GLY A 517 -14.36 -17.36 42.88
CA GLY A 517 -15.50 -17.69 43.76
C GLY A 517 -15.92 -16.55 44.70
N THR A 518 -14.97 -15.88 45.37
CA THR A 518 -15.29 -14.76 46.28
C THR A 518 -15.37 -13.42 45.56
N ARG A 519 -14.69 -13.27 44.41
CA ARG A 519 -14.49 -12.00 43.69
C ARG A 519 -13.87 -10.89 44.55
N GLN A 520 -13.24 -11.26 45.67
CA GLN A 520 -12.49 -10.31 46.49
C GLN A 520 -11.19 -9.92 45.80
N ALA A 521 -10.76 -8.68 46.03
CA ALA A 521 -9.50 -8.16 45.54
C ALA A 521 -8.33 -9.01 46.06
N ALA A 522 -7.46 -9.43 45.14
CA ALA A 522 -6.27 -10.17 45.48
C ALA A 522 -5.12 -9.20 45.79
N ALA A 523 -5.15 -8.63 46.98
CA ALA A 523 -4.27 -7.53 47.40
C ALA A 523 -2.85 -8.00 47.77
N HIS A 524 -1.86 -7.14 47.50
CA HIS A 524 -0.46 -7.33 47.92
C HIS A 524 0.19 -8.62 47.40
N LEU A 525 -0.24 -9.10 46.23
CA LEU A 525 0.30 -10.30 45.62
C LEU A 525 1.33 -9.95 44.55
N PRO A 526 2.53 -10.56 44.59
CA PRO A 526 3.55 -10.39 43.57
C PRO A 526 3.25 -11.19 42.29
N PHE A 527 3.51 -10.56 41.14
CA PHE A 527 3.43 -11.13 39.81
C PHE A 527 4.70 -10.85 39.02
N THR A 528 5.01 -11.74 38.09
CA THR A 528 6.02 -11.54 37.04
C THR A 528 5.33 -11.37 35.70
N LEU A 529 5.78 -10.38 34.95
CA LEU A 529 5.39 -10.10 33.58
C LEU A 529 6.56 -10.39 32.63
N PHE A 530 6.36 -11.26 31.65
CA PHE A 530 7.37 -11.68 30.68
C PHE A 530 6.99 -11.26 29.26
N PHE A 531 7.90 -10.57 28.57
CA PHE A 531 7.78 -10.27 27.13
C PHE A 531 8.76 -11.10 26.29
N ASP A 532 10.00 -11.20 26.76
CA ASP A 532 11.09 -11.96 26.17
C ASP A 532 12.19 -12.21 27.24
N PRO A 533 13.23 -13.03 26.97
CA PRO A 533 14.25 -13.37 27.96
C PRO A 533 14.99 -12.18 28.58
N ASP A 534 15.08 -11.05 27.89
CA ASP A 534 15.78 -9.85 28.36
C ASP A 534 14.81 -8.83 28.99
N HIS A 535 13.51 -9.04 28.86
CA HIS A 535 12.46 -8.12 29.31
C HIS A 535 11.42 -8.82 30.20
N TYR A 536 11.76 -8.90 31.48
CA TYR A 536 10.87 -9.32 32.55
C TYR A 536 10.69 -8.22 33.59
N TYR A 537 9.49 -8.11 34.14
CA TYR A 537 9.11 -7.09 35.12
C TYR A 537 8.42 -7.76 36.30
N THR A 538 8.64 -7.24 37.51
CA THR A 538 7.90 -7.66 38.69
C THR A 538 6.99 -6.55 39.16
N VAL A 539 5.80 -6.92 39.62
CA VAL A 539 4.80 -5.98 40.11
C VAL A 539 4.04 -6.60 41.28
N THR A 540 3.53 -5.77 42.20
CA THR A 540 2.69 -6.22 43.31
C THR A 540 1.35 -5.53 43.23
N SER A 541 0.26 -6.28 43.42
CA SER A 541 -1.08 -5.69 43.42
C SER A 541 -1.29 -4.76 44.61
N ASN A 542 -2.01 -3.66 44.40
CA ASN A 542 -2.38 -2.73 45.47
C ASN A 542 -3.48 -3.32 46.38
N ALA A 543 -3.97 -2.53 47.34
CA ALA A 543 -5.03 -2.94 48.27
C ALA A 543 -6.37 -3.28 47.57
N GLN A 544 -6.59 -2.77 46.35
CA GLN A 544 -7.75 -3.01 45.50
C GLN A 544 -7.53 -4.18 44.52
N GLY A 545 -6.37 -4.85 44.60
CA GLY A 545 -5.99 -5.95 43.72
C GLY A 545 -5.55 -5.49 42.33
N GLU A 546 -5.18 -4.22 42.16
CA GLU A 546 -4.85 -3.65 40.85
C GLU A 546 -3.34 -3.66 40.61
N LEU A 547 -2.97 -3.96 39.36
CA LEU A 547 -1.64 -3.86 38.78
C LEU A 547 -1.71 -2.77 37.72
N ALA A 548 -0.85 -1.76 37.80
CA ALA A 548 -0.73 -0.71 36.81
C ALA A 548 0.76 -0.51 36.48
N LEU A 549 1.15 -0.91 35.26
CA LEU A 549 2.51 -0.76 34.76
C LEU A 549 2.51 0.18 33.55
N ALA A 550 3.61 0.93 33.44
CA ALA A 550 3.93 1.78 32.30
C ALA A 550 5.34 1.43 31.79
N ASP A 551 5.78 2.10 30.73
CA ASP A 551 7.11 1.92 30.12
C ASP A 551 7.39 0.46 29.73
N LEU A 552 6.36 -0.21 29.20
CA LEU A 552 6.45 -1.60 28.74
C LEU A 552 6.66 -1.68 27.21
N PRO A 553 7.23 -2.79 26.71
CA PRO A 553 7.09 -3.17 25.32
C PRO A 553 5.62 -3.29 24.92
N LEU A 554 5.28 -2.96 23.68
CA LEU A 554 3.95 -3.14 23.12
C LEU A 554 3.78 -4.55 22.57
N GLY A 555 2.76 -5.27 23.02
CA GLY A 555 2.38 -6.57 22.45
C GLY A 555 2.02 -7.61 23.50
N ALA A 556 2.03 -8.88 23.08
CA ALA A 556 1.68 -10.01 23.93
C ALA A 556 2.74 -10.25 25.02
N CYS A 557 2.28 -10.64 26.20
CA CYS A 557 3.09 -10.91 27.38
C CYS A 557 2.49 -12.04 28.22
N ILE A 558 3.28 -12.64 29.11
CA ILE A 558 2.82 -13.63 30.09
C ILE A 558 2.86 -13.01 31.49
N LEU A 559 1.70 -12.91 32.16
CA LEU A 559 1.57 -12.43 33.53
C LEU A 559 1.22 -13.61 34.45
N ILE A 560 2.11 -13.94 35.40
CA ILE A 560 1.94 -15.07 36.32
C ILE A 560 2.23 -14.67 37.77
N PRO A 561 1.54 -15.27 38.77
CA PRO A 561 1.85 -15.05 40.18
C PRO A 561 3.22 -15.64 40.52
N THR A 562 3.97 -14.99 41.41
CA THR A 562 5.28 -15.52 41.82
C THR A 562 5.17 -16.56 42.93
N ASP A 563 4.05 -16.58 43.68
CA ASP A 563 3.78 -17.61 44.68
C ASP A 563 3.31 -18.90 43.99
N PRO A 564 4.05 -20.02 44.07
CA PRO A 564 3.66 -21.29 43.47
C PRO A 564 2.36 -21.88 44.07
N LYS A 565 1.90 -21.38 45.22
CA LYS A 565 0.60 -21.73 45.79
C LYS A 565 -0.56 -21.04 45.10
N LEU A 566 -0.31 -20.10 44.20
CA LEU A 566 -1.34 -19.45 43.40
C LEU A 566 -1.30 -19.98 41.97
N SER A 567 -2.48 -20.15 41.38
CA SER A 567 -2.63 -20.43 39.95
C SER A 567 -3.64 -19.49 39.33
N LEU A 568 -3.47 -19.22 38.04
CA LEU A 568 -4.41 -18.43 37.27
C LEU A 568 -5.69 -19.23 37.02
N SER A 569 -6.79 -18.50 36.88
CA SER A 569 -8.09 -19.06 36.59
C SER A 569 -8.88 -18.13 35.67
N LEU A 570 -10.06 -18.56 35.27
CA LEU A 570 -10.97 -17.77 34.45
C LEU A 570 -11.93 -17.02 35.37
N ALA A 571 -12.05 -15.70 35.17
CA ALA A 571 -13.01 -14.88 35.93
C ALA A 571 -14.47 -15.33 35.74
N ALA A 572 -14.78 -15.99 34.61
CA ALA A 572 -16.09 -16.56 34.33
C ALA A 572 -16.41 -17.80 35.18
N LEU A 573 -15.40 -18.48 35.74
CA LEU A 573 -15.60 -19.63 36.60
C LEU A 573 -15.94 -19.16 38.02
N ASN A 574 -17.15 -19.50 38.48
CA ASN A 574 -17.58 -19.21 39.86
C ASN A 574 -16.98 -20.19 40.89
N LYS A 575 -16.19 -21.17 40.45
CA LYS A 575 -15.54 -22.18 41.30
C LYS A 575 -14.13 -22.48 40.77
N PRO A 576 -13.19 -22.94 41.63
CA PRO A 576 -11.88 -23.41 41.19
C PRO A 576 -11.98 -24.52 40.15
N LEU A 577 -10.92 -24.68 39.35
CA LEU A 577 -10.80 -25.81 38.42
C LEU A 577 -10.88 -27.13 39.19
N LYS A 578 -11.59 -28.12 38.63
CA LYS A 578 -11.68 -29.44 39.23
C LYS A 578 -10.27 -30.08 39.26
N PRO A 579 -9.79 -30.55 40.42
CA PRO A 579 -8.52 -31.24 40.52
C PRO A 579 -8.48 -32.42 39.56
N ALA A 580 -7.33 -32.67 38.97
CA ALA A 580 -7.11 -33.69 37.96
C ALA A 580 -7.06 -35.12 38.53
N SER A 581 -7.99 -35.50 39.40
CA SER A 581 -8.11 -36.89 39.86
C SER A 581 -8.77 -37.72 38.75
N LEU A 582 -7.94 -38.24 37.82
CA LEU A 582 -8.18 -39.13 36.66
C LEU A 582 -7.74 -38.53 35.32
N ILE A 583 -6.42 -38.34 35.17
CA ILE A 583 -5.76 -37.92 33.92
C ILE A 583 -5.58 -39.14 33.01
N GLN A 584 -6.59 -39.48 32.21
CA GLN A 584 -6.37 -40.33 31.02
C GLN A 584 -7.17 -39.86 29.79
N VAL A 585 -8.33 -39.22 29.99
CA VAL A 585 -9.21 -38.86 28.86
C VAL A 585 -8.86 -37.50 28.22
N ALA A 586 -8.28 -36.55 28.98
CA ALA A 586 -7.99 -35.19 28.49
C ALA A 586 -6.50 -34.89 28.24
N SER A 587 -5.57 -35.80 28.54
CA SER A 587 -4.11 -35.53 28.46
C SER A 587 -3.63 -35.29 27.02
N GLY A 588 -4.03 -36.14 26.07
CA GLY A 588 -3.67 -35.95 24.65
C GLY A 588 -4.21 -34.64 24.07
N LEU A 589 -5.42 -34.25 24.48
CA LEU A 589 -6.06 -32.99 24.08
C LEU A 589 -5.36 -31.77 24.68
N ALA A 590 -5.02 -31.82 25.97
CA ALA A 590 -4.32 -30.74 26.64
C ALA A 590 -2.93 -30.51 26.03
N GLN A 591 -2.19 -31.58 25.72
CA GLN A 591 -0.89 -31.46 25.04
C GLN A 591 -1.05 -30.90 23.61
N SER A 592 -2.06 -31.38 22.87
CA SER A 592 -2.35 -30.88 21.52
C SER A 592 -2.73 -29.39 21.53
N LEU A 593 -3.56 -28.97 22.49
CA LEU A 593 -3.92 -27.57 22.71
C LEU A 593 -2.69 -26.74 23.09
N LEU A 594 -1.85 -27.21 24.03
CA LEU A 594 -0.63 -26.50 24.41
C LEU A 594 0.29 -26.30 23.21
N ASN A 595 0.53 -27.34 22.42
CA ASN A 595 1.33 -27.28 21.20
C ASN A 595 0.72 -26.31 20.18
N GLU A 596 -0.61 -26.32 20.02
CA GLU A 596 -1.32 -25.39 19.14
C GLU A 596 -1.15 -23.93 19.59
N LEU A 597 -1.40 -23.65 20.88
CA LEU A 597 -1.27 -22.31 21.46
C LEU A 597 0.18 -21.81 21.38
N ARG A 598 1.14 -22.67 21.67
CA ARG A 598 2.58 -22.41 21.56
C ARG A 598 2.98 -22.00 20.15
N ARG A 599 2.51 -22.74 19.13
CA ARG A 599 2.77 -22.42 17.72
C ARG A 599 2.14 -21.09 17.28
N LYS A 600 0.96 -20.76 17.82
CA LYS A 600 0.22 -19.52 17.46
C LYS A 600 0.61 -18.30 18.30
N THR A 601 1.33 -18.50 19.40
CA THR A 601 1.62 -17.46 20.40
C THR A 601 3.12 -17.45 20.73
N PRO A 602 3.95 -16.71 19.98
CA PRO A 602 5.41 -16.73 20.12
C PRO A 602 5.91 -16.44 21.54
N VAL A 603 5.23 -15.56 22.29
CA VAL A 603 5.60 -15.25 23.69
C VAL A 603 5.45 -16.45 24.62
N LEU A 604 4.48 -17.33 24.37
CA LEU A 604 4.32 -18.57 25.13
C LEU A 604 5.41 -19.59 24.81
N ASP A 605 5.79 -19.73 23.54
CA ASP A 605 6.91 -20.59 23.15
C ASP A 605 8.23 -20.11 23.76
N ALA A 606 8.53 -18.81 23.67
CA ALA A 606 9.71 -18.22 24.28
C ALA A 606 9.72 -18.42 25.81
N TYR A 607 8.58 -18.20 26.47
CA TYR A 607 8.43 -18.38 27.91
C TYR A 607 8.71 -19.84 28.33
N LEU A 608 8.13 -20.82 27.66
CA LEU A 608 8.31 -22.23 28.01
C LEU A 608 9.71 -22.76 27.70
N ARG A 609 10.37 -22.25 26.65
CA ARG A 609 11.79 -22.56 26.39
C ARG A 609 12.70 -21.98 27.48
N HIS A 610 12.40 -20.78 27.96
CA HIS A 610 13.17 -20.12 29.01
C HIS A 610 12.89 -20.71 30.41
N PHE A 611 11.65 -21.19 30.64
CA PHE A 611 11.23 -21.85 31.87
C PHE A 611 10.64 -23.24 31.62
N PRO A 612 11.46 -24.26 31.29
CA PRO A 612 10.96 -25.60 30.92
C PRO A 612 10.07 -26.26 31.98
N ALA A 613 10.32 -25.99 33.26
CA ALA A 613 9.51 -26.52 34.35
C ALA A 613 8.04 -26.02 34.33
N GLN A 614 7.75 -24.92 33.61
CA GLN A 614 6.39 -24.38 33.48
C GLN A 614 5.56 -25.14 32.45
N GLU A 615 6.18 -25.94 31.58
CA GLU A 615 5.45 -26.70 30.56
C GLU A 615 4.48 -27.70 31.19
N ILE A 616 4.93 -28.42 32.22
CA ILE A 616 4.07 -29.36 32.94
C ILE A 616 2.96 -28.66 33.74
N VAL A 617 3.23 -27.46 34.26
CA VAL A 617 2.24 -26.64 34.98
C VAL A 617 1.14 -26.19 34.01
N CYS A 618 1.53 -25.62 32.87
CA CYS A 618 0.63 -25.19 31.81
C CYS A 618 -0.23 -26.35 31.29
N PHE A 619 0.41 -27.50 31.03
CA PHE A 619 -0.27 -28.73 30.63
C PHE A 619 -1.33 -29.16 31.66
N ASN A 620 -0.96 -29.27 32.94
CA ASN A 620 -1.87 -29.69 34.00
C ASN A 620 -3.05 -28.73 34.18
N GLN A 621 -2.81 -27.44 33.99
CA GLN A 621 -3.84 -26.40 34.09
C GLN A 621 -4.84 -26.49 32.93
N LEU A 622 -4.36 -26.67 31.69
CA LEU A 622 -5.22 -26.91 30.52
C LEU A 622 -6.01 -28.22 30.67
N ALA A 623 -5.39 -29.30 31.15
CA ALA A 623 -6.07 -30.56 31.40
C ALA A 623 -7.20 -30.42 32.44
N SER A 624 -6.94 -29.69 33.53
CA SER A 624 -7.92 -29.39 34.57
C SER A 624 -9.07 -28.53 34.04
N TYR A 625 -8.78 -27.57 33.15
CA TYR A 625 -9.80 -26.77 32.47
C TYR A 625 -10.68 -27.61 31.54
N LEU A 626 -10.09 -28.39 30.63
CA LEU A 626 -10.83 -29.24 29.70
C LEU A 626 -11.75 -30.23 30.45
N ASN A 627 -11.26 -30.82 31.55
CA ASN A 627 -12.06 -31.66 32.43
C ASN A 627 -13.21 -30.87 33.10
N THR A 628 -12.94 -29.64 33.56
CA THR A 628 -13.94 -28.78 34.19
C THR A 628 -15.08 -28.41 33.23
N VAL A 629 -14.76 -28.14 31.97
CA VAL A 629 -15.75 -27.81 30.92
C VAL A 629 -16.33 -29.06 30.20
N GLY A 630 -15.93 -30.26 30.61
CA GLY A 630 -16.48 -31.52 30.10
C GLY A 630 -16.04 -31.88 28.67
N VAL A 631 -14.88 -31.38 28.22
CA VAL A 631 -14.34 -31.69 26.89
C VAL A 631 -13.52 -32.98 26.97
N THR A 632 -14.02 -34.04 26.33
CA THR A 632 -13.51 -35.42 26.50
C THR A 632 -13.15 -36.14 25.20
N SER A 633 -13.27 -35.51 24.02
CA SER A 633 -12.96 -36.14 22.72
C SER A 633 -12.31 -35.18 21.71
N ASN A 634 -11.68 -35.74 20.67
CA ASN A 634 -10.95 -35.07 19.56
C ASN A 634 -11.80 -34.18 18.63
N ILE A 635 -12.81 -33.51 19.17
CA ILE A 635 -13.56 -32.48 18.43
C ILE A 635 -12.63 -31.29 18.20
N LEU A 636 -12.79 -30.62 17.05
CA LEU A 636 -12.19 -29.31 16.78
C LEU A 636 -12.47 -28.39 17.98
N LEU A 637 -11.41 -28.05 18.73
CA LEU A 637 -11.52 -27.14 19.87
C LEU A 637 -12.11 -25.82 19.39
N SER A 638 -13.02 -25.24 20.16
CA SER A 638 -13.64 -23.95 19.82
C SER A 638 -12.65 -22.80 20.07
N GLU A 639 -12.86 -21.66 19.40
CA GLU A 639 -12.08 -20.44 19.68
C GLU A 639 -12.24 -19.97 21.14
N ALA A 640 -13.40 -20.23 21.76
CA ALA A 640 -13.60 -19.95 23.18
C ALA A 640 -12.64 -20.76 24.06
N ILE A 641 -12.47 -22.06 23.79
CA ILE A 641 -11.52 -22.92 24.51
C ILE A 641 -10.07 -22.43 24.31
N ARG A 642 -9.71 -22.02 23.09
CA ARG A 642 -8.36 -21.48 22.81
C ARG A 642 -8.10 -20.19 23.59
N ARG A 643 -9.04 -19.25 23.57
CA ARG A 643 -8.95 -17.97 24.29
C ARG A 643 -8.87 -18.17 25.80
N ASP A 644 -9.71 -19.05 26.34
CA ASP A 644 -9.71 -19.39 27.76
C ASP A 644 -8.38 -20.06 28.14
N GLY A 645 -7.87 -20.95 27.29
CA GLY A 645 -6.54 -21.54 27.42
C GLY A 645 -5.44 -20.47 27.53
N LEU A 646 -5.38 -19.51 26.60
CA LEU A 646 -4.42 -18.39 26.67
C LEU A 646 -4.53 -17.60 27.98
N THR A 647 -5.76 -17.32 28.42
CA THR A 647 -6.01 -16.60 29.68
C THR A 647 -5.49 -17.38 30.89
N LEU A 648 -5.70 -18.71 30.94
CA LEU A 648 -5.20 -19.59 31.99
C LEU A 648 -3.68 -19.64 32.04
N LEU A 649 -3.03 -19.52 30.88
CA LEU A 649 -1.57 -19.48 30.78
C LEU A 649 -1.01 -18.06 31.02
N GLY A 650 -1.85 -17.10 31.39
CA GLY A 650 -1.43 -15.73 31.70
C GLY A 650 -1.09 -14.89 30.48
N VAL A 651 -1.46 -15.34 29.28
CA VAL A 651 -1.21 -14.58 28.05
C VAL A 651 -2.13 -13.36 28.02
N MET A 652 -1.53 -12.18 28.03
CA MET A 652 -2.17 -10.87 27.99
C MET A 652 -1.50 -10.00 26.93
N SER A 653 -1.90 -8.73 26.82
CA SER A 653 -1.22 -7.78 25.95
C SER A 653 -1.16 -6.41 26.60
N SER A 654 0.02 -5.80 26.58
CA SER A 654 0.19 -4.37 26.86
C SER A 654 -0.40 -3.54 25.72
N GLN A 655 -0.79 -2.31 26.03
CA GLN A 655 -1.59 -1.46 25.15
C GLN A 655 -1.00 -0.07 25.05
N THR A 656 -1.23 0.60 23.92
CA THR A 656 -0.95 2.04 23.79
C THR A 656 -1.89 2.83 24.70
N ALA A 657 -1.54 4.08 25.00
CA ALA A 657 -2.38 4.97 25.82
C ALA A 657 -3.81 5.10 25.26
N ALA A 658 -3.95 5.21 23.93
CA ALA A 658 -5.25 5.34 23.27
C ALA A 658 -6.15 4.09 23.41
N ASN A 659 -5.55 2.91 23.58
CA ASN A 659 -6.25 1.64 23.69
C ASN A 659 -6.27 1.09 25.12
N ARG A 660 -5.81 1.89 26.10
CA ARG A 660 -5.60 1.47 27.48
C ARG A 660 -6.91 1.07 28.14
N ARG A 661 -6.99 -0.19 28.58
CA ARG A 661 -8.15 -0.78 29.28
C ARG A 661 -7.70 -1.69 30.41
N THR A 662 -8.44 -1.68 31.51
CA THR A 662 -8.23 -2.60 32.63
C THR A 662 -8.74 -3.99 32.28
N SER A 663 -7.85 -4.98 32.33
CA SER A 663 -8.22 -6.39 32.18
C SER A 663 -8.52 -7.00 33.55
N VAL A 664 -9.35 -8.05 33.60
CA VAL A 664 -9.61 -8.78 34.85
C VAL A 664 -8.91 -10.13 34.80
N LEU A 665 -8.09 -10.40 35.81
CA LEU A 665 -7.41 -11.67 36.01
C LEU A 665 -7.98 -12.34 37.25
N ALA A 666 -8.25 -13.63 37.18
CA ALA A 666 -8.68 -14.40 38.34
C ALA A 666 -7.58 -15.35 38.79
N ILE A 667 -7.46 -15.52 40.11
CA ILE A 667 -6.51 -16.45 40.71
C ILE A 667 -7.20 -17.36 41.73
N THR A 668 -6.62 -18.54 41.95
CA THR A 668 -7.04 -19.46 43.01
C THR A 668 -5.84 -19.85 43.85
N GLN A 669 -6.06 -20.10 45.14
CA GLN A 669 -5.07 -20.76 45.98
C GLN A 669 -5.13 -22.26 45.71
N ASN A 670 -4.00 -22.82 45.30
CA ASN A 670 -3.76 -24.25 45.26
C ASN A 670 -3.67 -24.74 46.71
N ILE A 671 -4.78 -25.24 47.25
CA ILE A 671 -4.74 -25.95 48.52
C ILE A 671 -3.99 -27.25 48.26
N ASN A 672 -2.73 -27.33 48.72
CA ASN A 672 -1.97 -28.56 48.71
C ASN A 672 -2.75 -29.63 49.49
N LEU A 673 -3.31 -30.61 48.80
CA LEU A 673 -3.91 -31.81 49.40
C LEU A 673 -2.85 -32.80 49.93
N ALA A 674 -1.62 -32.35 50.20
CA ALA A 674 -0.55 -33.17 50.75
C ALA A 674 -0.55 -33.24 52.30
N GLN A 675 -1.63 -32.80 52.96
CA GLN A 675 -1.79 -32.89 54.42
C GLN A 675 -3.16 -33.44 54.86
N TYR A 676 -3.80 -34.28 54.05
CA TYR A 676 -4.91 -35.14 54.50
C TYR A 676 -4.73 -36.57 54.04
#